data_AF-A0A3M5LUU0-F1
#
_entry.id   AF-A0A3M5LUU0-F1
#
_cell.length_a   1.000
_cell.length_b   1.000
_cell.length_c   1.000
_cell.angle_alpha   90.00
_cell.angle_beta   90.00
_cell.angle_gamma   90.00
#
_symmetry.space_group_name_H-M   'P 1'
#
loop_
_entity.id
_entity.type
_entity.pdbx_description
1 polymer ?
#
loop_
_entity_poly.entity_id
_entity_poly.type
_entity_poly.pdbx_seq_one_letter_code
_entity_poly.pdbx_strand_id
1 'polypeptide(L)'
;MRIVPDNCNDASEPSHRSSAKIAPPSSLIITGKHRVPDAILRLALPSPLRRLFDYRAPAGVSRSALQPGMRLRVPFGRREMIGILVEVVDHSEVPAEKLKPAIALLDSEAPLPPALFKLCLWTSQYYQHSLGDTLSWALPVLLRQGELAESRQERFWHVAPGASVGDPRIARAPRQREALTTLAQHPHGVAHQLLSKLMLNKDSLNLLLAKELVYVEVRSHAPSARHEHWLAQPELPLNTEQRAAYEAIRAGFDSFHAFLLAGVTGSGKTEVYLQLIRETLEAGKQALVLIPEINLGPQTLARFEQRFNARIALLHSAVNDRERLDAWLAARDGEADIIIGTRSALFTPMKNPGLIIIDEEHDGSYKQQEGLRYHARDLALVRARQENIPIVLGSATPSLESLHNAYTGRYGLLRLNQRAGGAQQPRFMRLDVKSRPLDSGISGPMQQAIGQTLAAGQQVLVFLNRRGFAPTLLCHDCGWMSGCQRCDARMTVHQRSGELRCHHCGYVERVPRQCPSCGKVDLRPVGAGTERAEERLAILFPDFPVLRVDRDSTSRKDAMNQLFATIQRGQPCILVGTQMLAKGHHFPRVTLVSILDADGGLFSGDFRASERMAQLIVQVAGRAGRAEEPGKVIIQTHLADHPLLIQLTEQGYFAFAEQALSERRSAGLPPFSHLALLRAEAHKPGQAEAFLDQACSDAEQLVAQMGLGGIELLGPVPAPMERRAGRYRAQLLVQSSARAPLHKLLATWLLALEQMPSGRQVRWSLDVDPVDLY
;
A
#
# COMPACT_ATOMS: atom_id res chain seq x y z
N MET A 1 -44.29 -21.83 -48.15
CA MET A 1 -44.87 -22.85 -49.06
C MET A 1 -44.76 -22.32 -50.48
N ARG A 2 -43.84 -22.87 -51.29
CA ARG A 2 -43.66 -22.61 -52.76
C ARG A 2 -43.29 -21.16 -53.16
N ILE A 3 -42.69 -20.82 -54.31
CA ILE A 3 -41.74 -21.46 -55.27
C ILE A 3 -41.12 -20.29 -56.09
N VAL A 4 -39.90 -20.44 -56.62
CA VAL A 4 -39.21 -19.47 -57.53
C VAL A 4 -39.59 -19.78 -59.00
N PRO A 5 -39.75 -18.80 -59.90
CA PRO A 5 -38.75 -18.52 -60.98
C PRO A 5 -38.50 -17.00 -61.16
N ASP A 6 -37.28 -16.53 -61.42
CA ASP A 6 -36.47 -16.62 -62.65
C ASP A 6 -37.10 -16.01 -63.91
N ASN A 7 -36.41 -15.05 -64.52
CA ASN A 7 -36.26 -14.96 -65.98
C ASN A 7 -35.06 -14.08 -66.37
N CYS A 8 -34.23 -14.64 -67.26
CA CYS A 8 -33.17 -13.92 -67.98
C CYS A 8 -33.70 -13.23 -69.24
N ASN A 9 -32.79 -12.46 -69.86
CA ASN A 9 -32.70 -12.05 -71.27
C ASN A 9 -32.87 -10.54 -71.52
N ASP A 10 -32.28 -9.95 -72.56
CA ASP A 10 -30.99 -10.15 -73.28
C ASP A 10 -30.89 -9.01 -74.31
N ALA A 11 -29.74 -8.80 -74.96
CA ALA A 11 -29.54 -7.92 -76.14
C ALA A 11 -29.77 -6.38 -75.94
N SER A 12 -29.11 -5.45 -76.66
CA SER A 12 -28.06 -5.55 -77.69
C SER A 12 -27.23 -4.24 -77.81
N GLU A 13 -26.01 -4.37 -78.33
CA GLU A 13 -25.04 -3.34 -78.77
C GLU A 13 -25.58 -2.40 -79.91
N PRO A 14 -24.81 -1.45 -80.51
CA PRO A 14 -23.41 -1.00 -80.28
C PRO A 14 -23.32 0.56 -80.14
N SER A 15 -22.23 1.33 -80.39
CA SER A 15 -20.83 1.12 -80.83
C SER A 15 -19.94 2.31 -80.40
N HIS A 16 -18.62 2.12 -80.18
CA HIS A 16 -17.52 2.76 -80.94
C HIS A 16 -16.12 2.41 -80.40
N ARG A 17 -15.15 2.25 -81.32
CA ARG A 17 -13.76 1.82 -81.03
C ARG A 17 -12.83 2.99 -80.69
N SER A 18 -11.88 2.77 -79.79
CA SER A 18 -10.51 3.34 -79.89
C SER A 18 -9.51 2.40 -79.21
N SER A 19 -8.29 2.32 -79.73
CA SER A 19 -7.38 1.17 -79.53
C SER A 19 -5.94 1.57 -79.19
N ALA A 20 -5.39 1.01 -78.10
CA ALA A 20 -3.95 0.76 -77.81
C ALA A 20 -3.80 0.39 -76.32
N LYS A 21 -2.92 -0.51 -75.86
CA LYS A 21 -1.98 -1.46 -76.48
C LYS A 21 -1.78 -2.62 -75.48
N ILE A 22 -1.48 -3.83 -75.97
CA ILE A 22 -1.33 -5.05 -75.14
C ILE A 22 0.14 -5.23 -74.68
N ALA A 23 0.34 -5.67 -73.44
CA ALA A 23 1.52 -6.40 -72.97
C ALA A 23 1.11 -7.42 -71.86
N PRO A 24 1.38 -8.73 -71.99
CA PRO A 24 0.97 -9.79 -71.04
C PRO A 24 2.17 -10.41 -70.27
N PRO A 25 2.04 -11.53 -69.53
CA PRO A 25 1.16 -11.80 -68.39
C PRO A 25 1.92 -12.46 -67.19
N SER A 26 1.17 -13.09 -66.27
CA SER A 26 1.60 -13.96 -65.15
C SER A 26 2.12 -13.23 -63.89
N SER A 27 1.85 -13.69 -62.66
CA SER A 27 1.18 -14.92 -62.19
C SER A 27 0.34 -14.67 -60.93
N LEU A 28 -0.60 -15.57 -60.60
CA LEU A 28 -1.43 -15.47 -59.40
C LEU A 28 -0.62 -15.71 -58.12
N ILE A 29 -0.81 -14.86 -57.11
CA ILE A 29 -0.75 -15.25 -55.70
C ILE A 29 -2.02 -14.75 -55.01
N ILE A 30 -2.87 -15.69 -54.61
CA ILE A 30 -3.99 -15.42 -53.69
C ILE A 30 -3.42 -15.40 -52.27
N THR A 31 -3.37 -14.23 -51.64
CA THR A 31 -3.46 -14.13 -50.17
C THR A 31 -4.33 -12.94 -49.79
N GLY A 32 -5.35 -13.21 -48.96
CA GLY A 32 -6.32 -12.21 -48.56
C GLY A 32 -5.71 -11.11 -47.71
N LYS A 33 -5.62 -9.89 -48.24
CA LYS A 33 -5.41 -8.69 -47.44
C LYS A 33 -6.66 -8.41 -46.61
N HIS A 34 -6.78 -9.05 -45.45
CA HIS A 34 -7.53 -8.49 -44.32
C HIS A 34 -6.80 -7.25 -43.78
N ARG A 35 -6.69 -6.21 -44.62
CA ARG A 35 -6.46 -4.84 -44.13
C ARG A 35 -7.68 -4.50 -43.29
N VAL A 36 -7.48 -4.21 -42.02
CA VAL A 36 -8.50 -3.60 -41.17
C VAL A 36 -8.58 -2.11 -41.53
N PRO A 37 -9.69 -1.60 -42.08
CA PRO A 37 -10.00 -0.18 -42.00
C PRO A 37 -10.57 0.13 -40.61
N ASP A 38 -10.40 1.37 -40.17
CA ASP A 38 -11.30 2.08 -39.24
C ASP A 38 -11.46 1.56 -37.79
N ALA A 39 -10.71 0.55 -37.35
CA ALA A 39 -10.62 0.22 -35.92
C ALA A 39 -9.79 1.27 -35.15
N ILE A 40 -10.46 2.06 -34.31
CA ILE A 40 -9.86 3.04 -33.41
C ILE A 40 -9.73 2.46 -32.01
N LEU A 41 -8.56 2.64 -31.41
CA LEU A 41 -8.19 2.15 -30.09
C LEU A 41 -8.18 3.31 -29.10
N ARG A 42 -9.03 3.23 -28.08
CA ARG A 42 -9.02 4.19 -26.96
C ARG A 42 -8.16 3.64 -25.83
N LEU A 43 -7.01 4.28 -25.64
CA LEU A 43 -5.99 3.83 -24.70
C LEU A 43 -5.96 4.71 -23.45
N ALA A 44 -5.88 4.07 -22.29
CA ALA A 44 -5.51 4.71 -21.04
C ALA A 44 -3.98 4.80 -20.95
N LEU A 45 -3.45 6.02 -20.80
CA LEU A 45 -2.01 6.29 -20.77
C LEU A 45 -1.56 6.81 -19.39
N PRO A 46 -0.40 6.38 -18.86
CA PRO A 46 0.14 6.82 -17.57
C PRO A 46 0.54 8.31 -17.65
N SER A 47 -0.44 9.15 -17.35
CA SER A 47 -0.41 10.60 -17.43
C SER A 47 -1.50 11.14 -16.50
N PRO A 48 -1.33 12.36 -15.94
CA PRO A 48 -2.29 12.93 -14.99
C PRO A 48 -3.63 13.37 -15.61
N LEU A 49 -3.83 13.15 -16.92
CA LEU A 49 -5.01 13.60 -17.66
C LEU A 49 -6.15 12.59 -17.53
N ARG A 50 -7.34 13.06 -17.14
CA ARG A 50 -8.53 12.22 -16.88
C ARG A 50 -9.29 11.84 -18.16
N ARG A 51 -8.57 11.38 -19.19
CA ARG A 51 -9.15 11.00 -20.49
C ARG A 51 -8.42 9.83 -21.15
N LEU A 52 -9.08 9.22 -22.12
CA LEU A 52 -8.48 8.26 -23.04
C LEU A 52 -7.82 8.99 -24.22
N PHE A 53 -7.01 8.25 -24.96
CA PHE A 53 -6.31 8.74 -26.16
C PHE A 53 -6.55 7.80 -27.33
N ASP A 54 -6.98 8.38 -28.45
CA ASP A 54 -7.38 7.65 -29.65
C ASP A 54 -6.16 7.37 -30.54
N TYR A 55 -6.01 6.11 -30.94
CA TYR A 55 -4.96 5.62 -31.84
C TYR A 55 -5.55 4.73 -32.93
N ARG A 56 -4.88 4.62 -34.07
CA ARG A 56 -5.19 3.57 -35.07
C ARG A 56 -4.58 2.24 -34.64
N ALA A 57 -5.21 1.13 -35.00
CA ALA A 57 -4.68 -0.21 -34.76
C ALA A 57 -3.24 -0.39 -35.33
N PRO A 58 -2.37 -1.17 -34.67
CA PRO A 58 -1.03 -1.45 -35.17
C PRO A 58 -1.09 -2.32 -36.45
N ALA A 59 -0.15 -2.13 -37.36
CA ALA A 59 -0.14 -2.82 -38.64
C ALA A 59 0.03 -4.34 -38.48
N GLY A 60 -0.80 -5.12 -39.18
CA GLY A 60 -0.73 -6.59 -39.18
C GLY A 60 -1.45 -7.29 -38.03
N VAL A 61 -2.02 -6.55 -37.06
CA VAL A 61 -2.81 -7.13 -35.96
C VAL A 61 -4.29 -7.22 -36.34
N SER A 62 -4.92 -8.37 -36.09
CA SER A 62 -6.35 -8.58 -36.35
C SER A 62 -7.23 -7.92 -35.29
N ARG A 63 -8.45 -7.51 -35.66
CA ARG A 63 -9.42 -6.93 -34.70
C ARG A 63 -9.78 -7.88 -33.56
N SER A 64 -9.78 -9.20 -33.78
CA SER A 64 -10.02 -10.21 -32.75
C SER A 64 -8.94 -10.27 -31.66
N ALA A 65 -7.72 -9.84 -31.98
CA ALA A 65 -6.59 -9.76 -31.06
C ALA A 65 -6.50 -8.40 -30.33
N LEU A 66 -7.52 -7.54 -30.42
CA LEU A 66 -7.55 -6.22 -29.77
C LEU A 66 -8.65 -6.20 -28.71
N GLN A 67 -8.31 -6.68 -27.51
CA GLN A 67 -9.24 -6.81 -26.38
C GLN A 67 -8.91 -5.81 -25.26
N PRO A 68 -9.92 -5.31 -24.52
CA PRO A 68 -9.70 -4.49 -23.33
C PRO A 68 -8.74 -5.15 -22.32
N GLY A 69 -7.89 -4.34 -21.70
CA GLY A 69 -6.86 -4.79 -20.75
C GLY A 69 -5.50 -5.10 -21.37
N MET A 70 -5.40 -5.30 -22.69
CA MET A 70 -4.13 -5.54 -23.38
C MET A 70 -3.23 -4.30 -23.39
N ARG A 71 -1.90 -4.49 -23.31
CA ARG A 71 -0.92 -3.39 -23.39
C ARG A 71 -0.47 -3.16 -24.83
N LEU A 72 -0.43 -1.89 -25.23
CA LEU A 72 0.12 -1.44 -26.50
C LEU A 72 1.23 -0.41 -26.29
N ARG A 73 2.29 -0.50 -27.09
CA ARG A 73 3.31 0.54 -27.20
C ARG A 73 2.84 1.59 -28.19
N VAL A 74 2.84 2.87 -27.78
CA VAL A 74 2.33 3.98 -28.61
C VAL A 74 3.18 5.25 -28.53
N PRO A 75 3.17 6.09 -29.58
CA PRO A 75 3.86 7.38 -29.55
C PRO A 75 3.02 8.42 -28.79
N PHE A 76 3.64 9.13 -27.85
CA PHE A 76 3.01 10.19 -27.06
C PHE A 76 3.92 11.43 -26.98
N GLY A 77 3.56 12.48 -27.72
CA GLY A 77 4.42 13.64 -27.90
C GLY A 77 5.73 13.25 -28.60
N ARG A 78 6.86 13.37 -27.88
CA ARG A 78 8.22 13.03 -28.34
C ARG A 78 8.75 11.69 -27.78
N ARG A 79 7.97 10.96 -26.98
CA ARG A 79 8.38 9.70 -26.35
C ARG A 79 7.44 8.55 -26.73
N GLU A 80 7.90 7.33 -26.52
CA GLU A 80 7.01 6.15 -26.51
C GLU A 80 6.50 5.90 -25.09
N MET A 81 5.31 5.33 -24.97
CA MET A 81 4.73 4.89 -23.69
C MET A 81 3.97 3.59 -23.88
N ILE A 82 3.77 2.86 -22.78
CA ILE A 82 2.84 1.73 -22.73
C ILE A 82 1.48 2.27 -22.31
N GLY A 83 0.47 2.05 -23.16
CA GLY A 83 -0.94 2.29 -22.87
C GLY A 83 -1.69 0.98 -22.73
N ILE A 84 -2.85 1.03 -22.07
CA ILE A 84 -3.73 -0.12 -21.93
C ILE A 84 -5.00 0.15 -22.72
N LEU A 85 -5.41 -0.82 -23.54
CA LEU A 85 -6.63 -0.76 -24.32
C LEU A 85 -7.85 -0.77 -23.39
N VAL A 86 -8.72 0.23 -23.51
CA VAL A 86 -9.97 0.30 -22.74
C VAL A 86 -11.14 -0.15 -23.59
N GLU A 87 -11.21 0.34 -24.82
CA GLU A 87 -12.27 -0.02 -25.78
C GLU A 87 -11.78 0.14 -27.23
N VAL A 88 -12.40 -0.63 -28.13
CA VAL A 88 -12.24 -0.53 -29.58
C VAL A 88 -13.52 0.06 -30.15
N VAL A 89 -13.40 1.17 -30.88
CA VAL A 89 -14.52 1.92 -31.44
C VAL A 89 -14.34 2.13 -32.94
N ASP A 90 -15.43 2.36 -33.65
CA ASP A 90 -15.45 2.59 -35.10
C ASP A 90 -15.43 4.09 -35.48
N HIS A 91 -15.42 5.00 -34.49
CA HIS A 91 -15.44 6.45 -34.70
C HIS A 91 -14.62 7.20 -33.64
N SER A 92 -14.01 8.32 -34.07
CA SER A 92 -13.29 9.27 -33.22
C SER A 92 -13.69 10.69 -33.58
N GLU A 93 -13.80 11.55 -32.57
CA GLU A 93 -13.94 13.00 -32.73
C GLU A 93 -12.64 13.66 -33.26
N VAL A 94 -11.52 12.93 -33.23
CA VAL A 94 -10.23 13.40 -33.76
C VAL A 94 -10.11 13.04 -35.25
N PRO A 95 -9.81 14.01 -36.14
CA PRO A 95 -9.60 13.75 -37.56
C PRO A 95 -8.58 12.61 -37.82
N ALA A 96 -8.93 11.69 -38.73
CA ALA A 96 -8.18 10.45 -38.97
C ALA A 96 -6.70 10.68 -39.36
N GLU A 97 -6.39 11.80 -40.01
CA GLU A 97 -5.04 12.26 -40.35
C GLU A 97 -4.16 12.58 -39.12
N LYS A 98 -4.77 12.97 -37.98
CA LYS A 98 -4.08 13.31 -36.72
C LYS A 98 -3.90 12.09 -35.80
N LEU A 99 -4.71 11.05 -35.99
CA LEU A 99 -4.60 9.79 -35.25
C LEU A 99 -3.29 9.08 -35.61
N LYS A 100 -2.40 8.88 -34.63
CA LYS A 100 -1.20 8.06 -34.83
C LYS A 100 -1.54 6.57 -34.74
N PRO A 101 -0.87 5.67 -35.48
CA PRO A 101 -0.97 4.25 -35.22
C PRO A 101 -0.31 3.88 -33.89
N ALA A 102 -0.80 2.84 -33.23
CA ALA A 102 -0.04 2.13 -32.23
C ALA A 102 1.18 1.44 -32.87
N ILE A 103 2.28 1.31 -32.13
CA ILE A 103 3.54 0.74 -32.62
C ILE A 103 3.50 -0.78 -32.56
N ALA A 104 3.06 -1.34 -31.43
CA ALA A 104 2.97 -2.78 -31.21
C ALA A 104 1.90 -3.13 -30.17
N LEU A 105 1.23 -4.27 -30.38
CA LEU A 105 0.55 -5.01 -29.31
C LEU A 105 1.61 -5.82 -28.56
N LEU A 106 1.60 -5.80 -27.23
CA LEU A 106 2.63 -6.45 -26.41
C LEU A 106 2.20 -7.77 -25.77
N ASP A 107 0.89 -8.01 -25.67
CA ASP A 107 0.34 -9.17 -24.98
C ASP A 107 -0.49 -10.04 -25.94
N SER A 108 -0.43 -11.36 -25.76
CA SER A 108 -1.37 -12.33 -26.34
C SER A 108 -2.71 -12.34 -25.62
N GLU A 109 -2.71 -12.13 -24.31
CA GLU A 109 -3.88 -12.10 -23.42
C GLU A 109 -3.80 -10.91 -22.45
N ALA A 110 -4.93 -10.37 -22.01
CA ALA A 110 -4.94 -9.24 -21.10
C ALA A 110 -4.25 -9.59 -19.75
N PRO A 111 -3.16 -8.91 -19.34
CA PRO A 111 -2.43 -9.25 -18.11
C PRO A 111 -3.27 -9.03 -16.84
N LEU A 112 -4.23 -8.10 -16.87
CA LEU A 112 -5.18 -7.87 -15.79
C LEU A 112 -6.49 -8.62 -16.09
N PRO A 113 -6.93 -9.56 -15.22
CA PRO A 113 -8.24 -10.20 -15.35
C PRO A 113 -9.40 -9.19 -15.35
N PRO A 114 -10.54 -9.49 -16.00
CA PRO A 114 -11.67 -8.57 -16.12
C PRO A 114 -12.17 -7.99 -14.79
N ALA A 115 -12.13 -8.76 -13.71
CA ALA A 115 -12.48 -8.30 -12.36
C ALA A 115 -11.53 -7.20 -11.85
N LEU A 116 -10.22 -7.37 -12.00
CA LEU A 116 -9.25 -6.33 -11.61
C LEU A 116 -9.28 -5.11 -12.55
N PHE A 117 -9.57 -5.30 -13.84
CA PHE A 117 -9.78 -4.19 -14.76
C PHE A 117 -11.00 -3.35 -14.33
N LYS A 118 -12.11 -4.00 -13.97
CA LYS A 118 -13.31 -3.35 -13.41
C LYS A 118 -13.04 -2.68 -12.06
N LEU A 119 -12.21 -3.28 -11.20
CA LEU A 119 -11.75 -2.65 -9.96
C LEU A 119 -10.94 -1.38 -10.23
N CYS A 120 -10.06 -1.38 -11.24
CA CYS A 120 -9.28 -0.19 -11.63
C CYS A 120 -10.17 0.92 -12.19
N LEU A 121 -11.16 0.58 -13.03
CA LEU A 121 -12.17 1.54 -13.51
C LEU A 121 -12.93 2.17 -12.34
N TRP A 122 -13.45 1.36 -11.42
CA TRP A 122 -14.15 1.84 -10.23
C TRP A 122 -13.24 2.72 -9.35
N THR A 123 -11.97 2.31 -9.17
CA THR A 123 -10.98 3.04 -8.38
C THR A 123 -10.67 4.42 -8.96
N SER A 124 -10.48 4.50 -10.28
CA SER A 124 -10.27 5.76 -11.00
C SER A 124 -11.46 6.70 -10.87
N GLN A 125 -12.69 6.18 -10.99
CA GLN A 125 -13.93 6.94 -10.83
C GLN A 125 -14.18 7.39 -9.38
N TYR A 126 -14.00 6.51 -8.40
CA TYR A 126 -14.25 6.83 -6.99
C TYR A 126 -13.25 7.84 -6.45
N TYR A 127 -11.95 7.57 -6.59
CA TYR A 127 -10.87 8.47 -6.13
C TYR A 127 -10.56 9.58 -7.13
N GLN A 128 -11.36 9.70 -8.20
CA GLN A 128 -11.32 10.81 -9.17
C GLN A 128 -9.91 11.04 -9.75
N HIS A 129 -9.26 9.96 -10.17
CA HIS A 129 -7.88 9.91 -10.63
C HIS A 129 -7.81 9.45 -12.08
N SER A 130 -6.75 9.82 -12.81
CA SER A 130 -6.45 9.30 -14.15
C SER A 130 -6.54 7.77 -14.18
N LEU A 131 -7.31 7.23 -15.13
CA LEU A 131 -7.45 5.78 -15.35
C LEU A 131 -6.12 5.16 -15.80
N GLY A 132 -5.35 5.86 -16.63
CA GLY A 132 -4.06 5.36 -17.12
C GLY A 132 -3.02 5.23 -16.01
N ASP A 133 -2.99 6.19 -15.08
CA ASP A 133 -2.18 6.05 -13.86
C ASP A 133 -2.73 4.95 -12.95
N THR A 134 -4.05 4.82 -12.82
CA THR A 134 -4.69 3.80 -11.96
C THR A 134 -4.38 2.38 -12.43
N LEU A 135 -4.49 2.11 -13.74
CA LEU A 135 -4.12 0.83 -14.34
C LEU A 135 -2.61 0.58 -14.29
N SER A 136 -1.80 1.64 -14.46
CA SER A 136 -0.34 1.58 -14.27
C SER A 136 0.04 1.17 -12.84
N TRP A 137 -0.68 1.66 -11.82
CA TRP A 137 -0.51 1.26 -10.42
C TRP A 137 -0.81 -0.21 -10.14
N ALA A 138 -1.68 -0.85 -10.93
CA ALA A 138 -2.00 -2.27 -10.82
C ALA A 138 -0.93 -3.20 -11.44
N LEU A 139 0.06 -2.66 -12.15
CA LEU A 139 1.09 -3.43 -12.85
C LEU A 139 2.48 -3.34 -12.19
N PRO A 140 3.25 -4.45 -12.15
CA PRO A 140 4.69 -4.43 -11.85
C PRO A 140 5.45 -3.43 -12.74
N VAL A 141 6.56 -2.88 -12.23
CA VAL A 141 7.37 -1.85 -12.92
C VAL A 141 7.84 -2.34 -14.29
N LEU A 142 8.26 -3.60 -14.38
CA LEU A 142 8.71 -4.22 -15.63
C LEU A 142 7.60 -4.33 -16.69
N LEU A 143 6.36 -4.65 -16.29
CA LEU A 143 5.22 -4.63 -17.21
C LEU A 143 4.86 -3.21 -17.67
N ARG A 144 5.05 -2.19 -16.81
CA ARG A 144 4.91 -0.77 -17.21
C ARG A 144 5.99 -0.31 -18.19
N GLN A 145 7.17 -0.94 -18.17
CA GLN A 145 8.26 -0.72 -19.12
C GLN A 145 8.06 -1.52 -20.44
N GLY A 146 7.06 -2.39 -20.50
CA GLY A 146 6.72 -3.16 -21.69
C GLY A 146 7.45 -4.49 -21.83
N GLU A 147 7.95 -5.07 -20.73
CA GLU A 147 8.35 -6.48 -20.68
C GLU A 147 7.12 -7.40 -20.83
N LEU A 148 7.28 -8.59 -21.42
CA LEU A 148 6.17 -9.53 -21.64
C LEU A 148 5.62 -10.07 -20.30
N ALA A 149 4.32 -10.36 -20.27
CA ALA A 149 3.64 -10.89 -19.09
C ALA A 149 3.68 -12.44 -19.07
N GLU A 150 4.86 -13.01 -19.27
CA GLU A 150 5.10 -14.45 -19.37
C GLU A 150 5.91 -14.93 -18.16
N SER A 151 5.55 -16.11 -17.61
CA SER A 151 6.30 -16.71 -16.52
C SER A 151 7.74 -17.03 -16.95
N ARG A 152 8.68 -17.04 -15.98
CA ARG A 152 10.10 -17.11 -16.31
C ARG A 152 10.45 -18.47 -16.94
N GLN A 153 10.65 -18.43 -18.24
CA GLN A 153 11.44 -19.38 -18.99
C GLN A 153 12.90 -19.37 -18.46
N GLU A 154 13.24 -20.35 -17.63
CA GLU A 154 14.59 -20.47 -17.07
C GLU A 154 15.51 -21.16 -18.08
N ARG A 155 16.68 -20.54 -18.29
CA ARG A 155 17.69 -21.00 -19.24
C ARG A 155 18.65 -21.96 -18.54
N PHE A 156 18.65 -23.21 -18.98
CA PHE A 156 19.61 -24.22 -18.55
C PHE A 156 20.69 -24.36 -19.62
N TRP A 157 21.95 -24.36 -19.20
CA TRP A 157 23.10 -24.58 -20.07
C TRP A 157 23.46 -26.05 -20.04
N HIS A 158 23.47 -26.67 -21.22
CA HIS A 158 23.73 -28.09 -21.41
C HIS A 158 24.93 -28.31 -22.32
N VAL A 159 25.68 -29.38 -22.08
CA VAL A 159 26.63 -29.90 -23.07
C VAL A 159 25.84 -30.45 -24.27
N ALA A 160 26.25 -30.11 -25.48
CA ALA A 160 25.57 -30.59 -26.68
C ALA A 160 25.73 -32.11 -26.87
N PRO A 161 24.73 -32.82 -27.43
CA PRO A 161 24.86 -34.26 -27.72
C PRO A 161 26.09 -34.53 -28.60
N GLY A 162 27.01 -35.38 -28.13
CA GLY A 162 28.26 -35.70 -28.82
C GLY A 162 29.42 -34.72 -28.58
N ALA A 163 29.21 -33.60 -27.89
CA ALA A 163 30.32 -32.75 -27.44
C ALA A 163 31.06 -33.41 -26.26
N SER A 164 32.39 -33.32 -26.25
CA SER A 164 33.23 -33.90 -25.19
C SER A 164 34.25 -32.89 -24.66
N VAL A 165 34.75 -33.13 -23.45
CA VAL A 165 35.81 -32.32 -22.82
C VAL A 165 37.11 -32.32 -23.65
N GLY A 166 37.30 -33.32 -24.52
CA GLY A 166 38.43 -33.43 -25.45
C GLY A 166 38.21 -32.81 -26.83
N ASP A 167 37.12 -32.07 -27.07
CA ASP A 167 36.79 -31.60 -28.43
C ASP A 167 37.90 -30.70 -29.04
N PRO A 168 38.34 -30.97 -30.28
CA PRO A 168 39.45 -30.24 -30.90
C PRO A 168 39.18 -28.74 -31.05
N ARG A 169 37.91 -28.29 -31.14
CA ARG A 169 37.52 -26.88 -31.22
C ARG A 169 37.88 -26.08 -29.96
N ILE A 170 38.19 -26.74 -28.84
CA ILE A 170 38.57 -26.12 -27.56
C ILE A 170 39.95 -26.55 -27.03
N ALA A 171 40.72 -27.33 -27.81
CA ALA A 171 42.03 -27.86 -27.38
C ALA A 171 43.03 -26.78 -26.92
N ARG A 172 42.96 -25.56 -27.49
CA ARG A 172 43.80 -24.40 -27.11
C ARG A 172 43.08 -23.37 -26.21
N ALA A 173 41.90 -23.69 -25.68
CA ALA A 173 41.04 -22.76 -24.94
C ALA A 173 40.75 -23.28 -23.51
N PRO A 174 41.70 -23.18 -22.56
CA PRO A 174 41.59 -23.83 -21.25
C PRO A 174 40.33 -23.44 -20.46
N ARG A 175 39.93 -22.16 -20.46
CA ARG A 175 38.70 -21.68 -19.82
C ARG A 175 37.41 -22.21 -20.45
N GLN A 176 37.41 -22.49 -21.76
CA GLN A 176 36.26 -23.11 -22.44
C GLN A 176 36.19 -24.60 -22.10
N ARG A 177 37.34 -25.28 -22.00
CA ARG A 177 37.42 -26.68 -21.56
C ARG A 177 36.99 -26.86 -20.11
N GLU A 178 37.43 -25.97 -19.22
CA GLU A 178 37.00 -25.93 -17.82
C GLU A 178 35.48 -25.74 -17.73
N ALA A 179 34.92 -24.73 -18.42
CA ALA A 179 33.48 -24.50 -18.45
C ALA A 179 32.68 -25.70 -18.99
N LEU A 180 33.17 -26.35 -20.06
CA LEU A 180 32.52 -27.54 -20.61
C LEU A 180 32.61 -28.75 -19.66
N THR A 181 33.73 -28.91 -18.94
CA THR A 181 33.89 -29.94 -17.89
C THR A 181 32.88 -29.75 -16.77
N THR A 182 32.75 -28.54 -16.25
CA THR A 182 31.80 -28.23 -15.17
C THR A 182 30.35 -28.42 -15.63
N LEU A 183 29.99 -28.03 -16.85
CA LEU A 183 28.66 -28.33 -17.40
C LEU A 183 28.42 -29.84 -17.57
N ALA A 184 29.43 -30.61 -17.97
CA ALA A 184 29.32 -32.07 -18.11
C ALA A 184 29.07 -32.80 -16.77
N GLN A 185 29.44 -32.20 -15.64
CA GLN A 185 29.14 -32.72 -14.29
C GLN A 185 27.68 -32.54 -13.87
N HIS A 186 26.87 -31.81 -14.66
CA HIS A 186 25.46 -31.54 -14.38
C HIS A 186 24.56 -32.05 -15.53
N PRO A 187 24.19 -33.35 -15.56
CA PRO A 187 23.43 -33.95 -16.66
C PRO A 187 22.08 -33.28 -16.95
N HIS A 188 21.43 -32.73 -15.91
CA HIS A 188 20.16 -32.02 -16.02
C HIS A 188 20.30 -30.55 -16.47
N GLY A 189 21.53 -30.11 -16.79
CA GLY A 189 21.88 -28.74 -17.16
C GLY A 189 22.13 -27.83 -15.96
N VAL A 190 22.80 -26.70 -16.20
CA VAL A 190 23.07 -25.68 -15.19
C VAL A 190 22.19 -24.45 -15.42
N ALA A 191 21.33 -24.13 -14.46
CA ALA A 191 20.52 -22.92 -14.49
C ALA A 191 21.40 -21.65 -14.62
N HIS A 192 21.02 -20.72 -15.49
CA HIS A 192 21.81 -19.51 -15.79
C HIS A 192 22.16 -18.68 -14.55
N GLN A 193 21.36 -18.76 -13.48
CA GLN A 193 21.57 -18.07 -12.20
C GLN A 193 22.70 -18.68 -11.36
N LEU A 194 23.02 -19.97 -11.56
CA LEU A 194 24.04 -20.70 -10.81
C LEU A 194 25.43 -20.62 -11.44
N LEU A 195 25.54 -20.11 -12.68
CA LEU A 195 26.81 -20.00 -13.41
C LEU A 195 27.88 -19.24 -12.60
N SER A 196 27.51 -18.14 -11.95
CA SER A 196 28.44 -17.35 -11.13
C SER A 196 28.93 -18.11 -9.88
N LYS A 197 28.06 -18.92 -9.25
CA LYS A 197 28.44 -19.79 -8.12
C LYS A 197 29.38 -20.92 -8.54
N LEU A 198 29.25 -21.38 -9.78
CA LEU A 198 30.13 -22.39 -10.39
C LEU A 198 31.34 -21.78 -11.11
N MET A 199 31.62 -20.47 -10.91
CA MET A 199 32.73 -19.72 -11.51
C MET A 199 32.74 -19.70 -13.05
N LEU A 200 31.60 -19.96 -13.69
CA LEU A 200 31.44 -20.02 -15.14
C LEU A 200 31.27 -18.63 -15.75
N ASN A 201 32.25 -18.17 -16.52
CA ASN A 201 32.15 -16.90 -17.24
C ASN A 201 31.23 -17.02 -18.47
N LYS A 202 30.26 -16.10 -18.55
CA LYS A 202 29.34 -15.88 -19.69
C LYS A 202 30.05 -15.78 -21.04
N ASP A 203 31.23 -15.16 -21.12
CA ASP A 203 31.95 -15.05 -22.40
C ASP A 203 32.44 -16.41 -22.91
N SER A 204 32.91 -17.28 -22.01
CA SER A 204 33.33 -18.64 -22.37
C SER A 204 32.14 -19.48 -22.82
N LEU A 205 30.99 -19.31 -22.17
CA LEU A 205 29.73 -19.98 -22.52
C LEU A 205 29.16 -19.53 -23.86
N ASN A 206 29.17 -18.22 -24.15
CA ASN A 206 28.77 -17.68 -25.46
C ASN A 206 29.66 -18.21 -26.59
N LEU A 207 30.98 -18.34 -26.35
CA LEU A 207 31.92 -18.90 -27.32
C LEU A 207 31.77 -20.42 -27.50
N LEU A 208 31.37 -21.16 -26.46
CA LEU A 208 31.00 -22.58 -26.58
C LEU A 208 29.69 -22.75 -27.36
N LEU A 209 28.72 -21.85 -27.15
CA LEU A 209 27.41 -21.85 -27.83
C LEU A 209 27.59 -21.57 -29.33
N ALA A 210 28.41 -20.58 -29.68
CA ALA A 210 28.79 -20.28 -31.07
C ALA A 210 29.63 -21.39 -31.74
N LYS A 211 30.17 -22.34 -30.96
CA LYS A 211 30.87 -23.54 -31.44
C LYS A 211 29.99 -24.79 -31.46
N GLU A 212 28.71 -24.67 -31.09
CA GLU A 212 27.75 -25.77 -30.97
C GLU A 212 28.16 -26.87 -29.96
N LEU A 213 29.00 -26.50 -28.98
CA LEU A 213 29.46 -27.41 -27.91
C LEU A 213 28.54 -27.43 -26.69
N VAL A 214 27.75 -26.36 -26.54
CA VAL A 214 26.69 -26.25 -25.55
C VAL A 214 25.43 -25.75 -26.24
N TYR A 215 24.27 -26.06 -25.68
CA TYR A 215 23.01 -25.43 -26.04
C TYR A 215 22.33 -24.87 -24.80
N VAL A 216 21.38 -23.96 -25.03
CA VAL A 216 20.55 -23.40 -23.97
C VAL A 216 19.16 -24.03 -24.10
N GLU A 217 18.84 -24.95 -23.18
CA GLU A 217 17.47 -25.40 -23.00
C GLU A 217 16.69 -24.29 -22.29
N VAL A 218 15.45 -24.05 -22.72
CA VAL A 218 14.59 -23.02 -22.16
C VAL A 218 13.39 -23.72 -21.53
N ARG A 219 13.43 -23.88 -20.20
CA ARG A 219 12.38 -24.56 -19.45
C ARG A 219 11.41 -23.54 -18.88
N SER A 220 10.13 -23.64 -19.22
CA SER A 220 9.09 -23.18 -18.30
C SER A 220 9.16 -24.04 -17.04
N HIS A 221 9.12 -23.42 -15.87
CA HIS A 221 8.76 -24.20 -14.68
C HIS A 221 7.34 -24.70 -14.90
N ALA A 222 7.14 -26.02 -14.88
CA ALA A 222 5.82 -26.54 -14.55
C ALA A 222 5.56 -26.19 -13.08
N PRO A 223 4.34 -25.76 -12.70
CA PRO A 223 4.01 -25.57 -11.29
C PRO A 223 4.31 -26.87 -10.54
N SER A 224 5.02 -26.77 -9.42
CA SER A 224 5.30 -27.93 -8.57
C SER A 224 4.00 -28.64 -8.23
N ALA A 225 4.02 -29.97 -8.20
CA ALA A 225 2.84 -30.78 -7.91
C ALA A 225 2.14 -30.27 -6.65
N ARG A 226 0.81 -30.14 -6.70
CA ARG A 226 0.03 -29.73 -5.53
C ARG A 226 0.28 -30.72 -4.40
N HIS A 227 0.51 -30.21 -3.20
CA HIS A 227 0.74 -31.05 -2.04
C HIS A 227 -0.54 -31.82 -1.68
N GLU A 228 -0.43 -33.12 -1.41
CA GLU A 228 -1.56 -33.95 -0.92
C GLU A 228 -2.04 -33.49 0.47
N HIS A 229 -1.17 -32.81 1.22
CA HIS A 229 -1.45 -32.28 2.56
C HIS A 229 -0.99 -30.82 2.68
N TRP A 230 -1.95 -29.90 2.80
CA TRP A 230 -1.70 -28.46 2.89
C TRP A 230 -1.04 -28.00 4.19
N LEU A 231 -1.15 -28.77 5.29
CA LEU A 231 -0.59 -28.41 6.58
C LEU A 231 0.79 -29.03 6.83
N ALA A 232 1.75 -28.19 7.22
CA ALA A 232 3.04 -28.59 7.80
C ALA A 232 2.96 -28.77 9.33
N GLN A 233 2.03 -28.07 9.99
CA GLN A 233 1.77 -28.17 11.43
C GLN A 233 0.27 -28.35 11.71
N PRO A 234 -0.11 -29.26 12.65
CA PRO A 234 -1.51 -29.56 12.96
C PRO A 234 -2.25 -28.36 13.53
N GLU A 235 -3.58 -28.35 13.37
CA GLU A 235 -4.43 -27.25 13.83
C GLU A 235 -4.41 -27.09 15.35
N LEU A 236 -4.41 -25.83 15.82
CA LEU A 236 -4.60 -25.56 17.24
C LEU A 236 -6.10 -25.65 17.56
N PRO A 237 -6.48 -26.27 18.70
CA PRO A 237 -7.89 -26.39 19.07
C PRO A 237 -8.49 -25.00 19.32
N LEU A 238 -9.47 -24.62 18.50
CA LEU A 238 -10.20 -23.36 18.68
C LEU A 238 -11.02 -23.38 19.99
N ASN A 239 -11.00 -22.27 20.71
CA ASN A 239 -11.92 -22.01 21.81
C ASN A 239 -13.34 -21.71 21.27
N THR A 240 -14.33 -21.56 22.16
CA THR A 240 -15.74 -21.37 21.77
C THR A 240 -15.97 -20.11 20.93
N GLU A 241 -15.35 -18.98 21.27
CA GLU A 241 -15.49 -17.72 20.54
C GLU A 241 -14.84 -17.82 19.14
N GLN A 242 -13.65 -18.41 19.06
CA GLN A 242 -12.92 -18.65 17.82
C GLN A 242 -13.66 -19.62 16.90
N ARG A 243 -14.23 -20.72 17.44
CA ARG A 243 -15.01 -21.70 16.68
C ARG A 243 -16.27 -21.06 16.10
N ALA A 244 -17.03 -20.31 16.91
CA ALA A 244 -18.21 -19.59 16.43
C ALA A 244 -17.86 -18.58 15.33
N ALA A 245 -16.74 -17.85 15.47
CA ALA A 245 -16.27 -16.93 14.45
C ALA A 245 -15.84 -17.66 13.15
N TYR A 246 -15.10 -18.76 13.27
CA TYR A 246 -14.69 -19.60 12.15
C TYR A 246 -15.91 -20.19 11.41
N GLU A 247 -16.88 -20.76 12.13
CA GLU A 247 -18.10 -21.34 11.55
C GLU A 247 -18.96 -20.29 10.85
N ALA A 248 -19.12 -19.09 11.44
CA ALA A 248 -19.85 -17.99 10.84
C ALA A 248 -19.19 -17.49 9.53
N ILE A 249 -17.86 -17.38 9.50
CA ILE A 249 -17.14 -16.99 8.26
C ILE A 249 -17.21 -18.13 7.23
N ARG A 250 -17.04 -19.39 7.65
CA ARG A 250 -17.13 -20.57 6.77
C ARG A 250 -18.49 -20.69 6.09
N ALA A 251 -19.58 -20.40 6.80
CA ALA A 251 -20.93 -20.36 6.24
C ALA A 251 -21.11 -19.29 5.14
N GLY A 252 -20.24 -18.26 5.11
CA GLY A 252 -20.23 -17.21 4.10
C GLY A 252 -19.34 -17.48 2.88
N PHE A 253 -18.76 -18.68 2.73
CA PHE A 253 -17.98 -19.03 1.53
C PHE A 253 -18.86 -19.05 0.26
N ASP A 254 -18.22 -19.04 -0.91
CA ASP A 254 -18.84 -18.99 -2.24
C ASP A 254 -19.77 -17.78 -2.52
N SER A 255 -19.77 -16.79 -1.62
CA SER A 255 -20.57 -15.57 -1.72
C SER A 255 -19.86 -14.38 -1.08
N PHE A 256 -20.21 -13.16 -1.51
CA PHE A 256 -19.71 -11.96 -0.86
C PHE A 256 -20.33 -11.77 0.54
N HIS A 257 -19.53 -11.98 1.57
CA HIS A 257 -19.82 -11.60 2.95
C HIS A 257 -18.62 -10.86 3.56
N ALA A 258 -18.89 -9.74 4.21
CA ALA A 258 -17.87 -8.97 4.94
C ALA A 258 -18.00 -9.22 6.44
N PHE A 259 -16.90 -9.63 7.08
CA PHE A 259 -16.85 -9.91 8.51
C PHE A 259 -15.83 -9.02 9.21
N LEU A 260 -16.21 -8.43 10.35
CA LEU A 260 -15.30 -7.73 11.24
C LEU A 260 -14.95 -8.65 12.41
N LEU A 261 -13.77 -9.28 12.36
CA LEU A 261 -13.23 -10.10 13.44
C LEU A 261 -12.53 -9.19 14.46
N ALA A 262 -13.32 -8.69 15.41
CA ALA A 262 -12.89 -7.78 16.46
C ALA A 262 -12.46 -8.57 17.70
N GLY A 263 -11.15 -8.79 17.84
CA GLY A 263 -10.58 -9.65 18.87
C GLY A 263 -9.38 -9.05 19.56
N VAL A 264 -9.41 -8.98 20.91
CA VAL A 264 -8.37 -8.35 21.75
C VAL A 264 -6.96 -8.88 21.43
N THR A 265 -5.91 -8.11 21.72
CA THR A 265 -4.52 -8.56 21.51
C THR A 265 -4.27 -9.88 22.25
N GLY A 266 -3.84 -10.91 21.53
CA GLY A 266 -3.67 -12.27 22.06
C GLY A 266 -4.90 -13.18 21.96
N SER A 267 -6.05 -12.73 21.46
CA SER A 267 -7.28 -13.54 21.29
C SER A 267 -7.20 -14.66 20.23
N GLY A 268 -6.10 -14.78 19.51
CA GLY A 268 -5.91 -15.82 18.50
C GLY A 268 -6.59 -15.58 17.15
N LYS A 269 -6.94 -14.31 16.79
CA LYS A 269 -7.42 -13.94 15.45
C LYS A 269 -6.66 -14.64 14.31
N THR A 270 -5.33 -14.68 14.40
CA THR A 270 -4.47 -15.32 13.39
C THR A 270 -4.75 -16.82 13.23
N GLU A 271 -5.09 -17.55 14.30
CA GLU A 271 -5.43 -18.99 14.15
C GLU A 271 -6.73 -19.16 13.35
N VAL A 272 -7.73 -18.32 13.60
CA VAL A 272 -8.97 -18.27 12.78
C VAL A 272 -8.62 -18.01 11.31
N TYR A 273 -7.72 -17.06 11.01
CA TYR A 273 -7.26 -16.84 9.63
C TYR A 273 -6.61 -18.09 9.02
N LEU A 274 -5.71 -18.77 9.75
CA LEU A 274 -4.98 -19.93 9.24
C LEU A 274 -5.92 -21.10 8.92
N GLN A 275 -6.96 -21.32 9.73
CA GLN A 275 -7.94 -22.38 9.47
C GLN A 275 -8.88 -22.02 8.30
N LEU A 276 -9.28 -20.74 8.15
CA LEU A 276 -10.02 -20.26 6.98
C LEU A 276 -9.21 -20.35 5.68
N ILE A 277 -7.90 -20.12 5.75
CA ILE A 277 -7.00 -20.29 4.61
C ILE A 277 -6.91 -21.77 4.24
N ARG A 278 -6.78 -22.70 5.20
CA ARG A 278 -6.81 -24.15 4.90
C ARG A 278 -8.05 -24.54 4.10
N GLU A 279 -9.25 -24.17 4.57
CA GLU A 279 -10.51 -24.44 3.86
C GLU A 279 -10.52 -23.85 2.44
N THR A 280 -9.93 -22.66 2.27
CA THR A 280 -9.77 -22.02 0.94
C THR A 280 -8.85 -22.82 0.01
N LEU A 281 -7.73 -23.34 0.53
CA LEU A 281 -6.78 -24.16 -0.23
C LEU A 281 -7.34 -25.55 -0.57
N GLU A 282 -8.08 -26.17 0.36
CA GLU A 282 -8.79 -27.44 0.14
C GLU A 282 -9.87 -27.32 -0.95
N ALA A 283 -10.55 -26.17 -1.03
CA ALA A 283 -11.44 -25.83 -2.14
C ALA A 283 -10.71 -25.53 -3.47
N GLY A 284 -9.37 -25.64 -3.53
CA GLY A 284 -8.56 -25.39 -4.73
C GLY A 284 -8.45 -23.91 -5.13
N LYS A 285 -8.73 -23.00 -4.19
CA LYS A 285 -8.71 -21.55 -4.36
C LYS A 285 -7.49 -20.91 -3.68
N GLN A 286 -7.25 -19.65 -4.01
CA GLN A 286 -6.15 -18.83 -3.49
C GLN A 286 -6.66 -17.86 -2.42
N ALA A 287 -5.81 -17.57 -1.43
CA ALA A 287 -6.07 -16.60 -0.38
C ALA A 287 -5.15 -15.37 -0.49
N LEU A 288 -5.72 -14.17 -0.39
CA LEU A 288 -4.98 -12.90 -0.30
C LEU A 288 -5.00 -12.39 1.14
N VAL A 289 -3.82 -12.20 1.74
CA VAL A 289 -3.65 -11.63 3.08
C VAL A 289 -2.94 -10.29 2.98
N LEU A 290 -3.68 -9.22 3.30
CA LEU A 290 -3.14 -7.88 3.45
C LEU A 290 -2.65 -7.68 4.89
N ILE A 291 -1.41 -7.21 5.02
CA ILE A 291 -0.76 -6.89 6.30
C ILE A 291 -0.29 -5.43 6.35
N PRO A 292 -0.23 -4.81 7.55
CA PRO A 292 0.26 -3.45 7.70
C PRO A 292 1.79 -3.39 7.64
N GLU A 293 2.31 -2.43 6.86
CA GLU A 293 3.75 -2.12 6.72
C GLU A 293 4.69 -3.30 6.32
N ILE A 294 5.96 -2.98 6.05
CA ILE A 294 6.94 -3.96 5.53
C ILE A 294 7.51 -4.82 6.66
N ASN A 295 7.72 -4.22 7.84
CA ASN A 295 8.48 -4.79 8.95
C ASN A 295 7.82 -6.05 9.56
N LEU A 296 6.52 -6.24 9.31
CA LEU A 296 5.76 -7.41 9.76
C LEU A 296 5.80 -8.57 8.75
N GLY A 297 6.22 -8.31 7.50
CA GLY A 297 6.34 -9.31 6.45
C GLY A 297 7.12 -10.56 6.88
N PRO A 298 8.36 -10.46 7.39
CA PRO A 298 9.17 -11.64 7.71
C PRO A 298 8.60 -12.51 8.85
N GLN A 299 8.01 -11.89 9.88
CA GLN A 299 7.45 -12.64 11.02
C GLN A 299 6.11 -13.31 10.66
N THR A 300 5.27 -12.63 9.87
CA THR A 300 4.05 -13.23 9.33
C THR A 300 4.37 -14.33 8.33
N LEU A 301 5.31 -14.10 7.41
CA LEU A 301 5.76 -15.09 6.43
C LEU A 301 6.24 -16.36 7.12
N ALA A 302 7.20 -16.25 8.05
CA ALA A 302 7.74 -17.41 8.76
C ALA A 302 6.67 -18.23 9.48
N ARG A 303 5.63 -17.58 10.04
CA ARG A 303 4.48 -18.27 10.66
C ARG A 303 3.61 -19.01 9.63
N PHE A 304 3.44 -18.45 8.44
CA PHE A 304 2.66 -19.09 7.37
C PHE A 304 3.45 -20.23 6.71
N GLU A 305 4.76 -20.05 6.45
CA GLU A 305 5.67 -21.10 5.97
C GLU A 305 5.78 -22.27 6.96
N GLN A 306 5.78 -22.00 8.27
CA GLN A 306 5.72 -23.05 9.30
C GLN A 306 4.37 -23.77 9.36
N ARG A 307 3.28 -23.11 8.93
CA ARG A 307 1.93 -23.68 8.98
C ARG A 307 1.61 -24.52 7.75
N PHE A 308 1.97 -24.05 6.56
CA PHE A 308 1.48 -24.61 5.30
C PHE A 308 2.58 -25.18 4.42
N ASN A 309 2.33 -26.37 3.87
CA ASN A 309 2.99 -26.86 2.66
C ASN A 309 2.29 -26.20 1.46
N ALA A 310 2.42 -24.88 1.32
CA ALA A 310 1.77 -24.09 0.28
C ALA A 310 2.75 -23.12 -0.35
N ARG A 311 2.52 -22.76 -1.62
CA ARG A 311 3.39 -21.85 -2.37
C ARG A 311 3.01 -20.41 -2.02
N ILE A 312 3.86 -19.74 -1.24
CA ILE A 312 3.56 -18.40 -0.72
C ILE A 312 4.26 -17.33 -1.57
N ALA A 313 3.49 -16.38 -2.11
CA ALA A 313 4.01 -15.20 -2.81
C ALA A 313 4.01 -13.97 -1.88
N LEU A 314 5.18 -13.37 -1.66
CA LEU A 314 5.32 -12.17 -0.82
C LEU A 314 5.46 -10.89 -1.68
N LEU A 315 4.62 -9.89 -1.42
CA LEU A 315 4.56 -8.65 -2.19
C LEU A 315 4.64 -7.41 -1.27
N HIS A 316 5.85 -6.87 -1.10
CA HIS A 316 6.08 -5.61 -0.40
C HIS A 316 7.09 -4.71 -1.14
N SER A 317 7.26 -3.46 -0.69
CA SER A 317 8.11 -2.47 -1.37
C SER A 317 9.61 -2.81 -1.37
N ALA A 318 10.10 -3.56 -0.37
CA ALA A 318 11.48 -4.03 -0.31
C ALA A 318 11.80 -5.27 -1.18
N VAL A 319 10.79 -5.87 -1.86
CA VAL A 319 11.02 -6.88 -2.92
C VAL A 319 11.49 -6.15 -4.18
N ASN A 320 12.46 -6.70 -4.91
CA ASN A 320 12.95 -6.06 -6.13
C ASN A 320 11.94 -6.18 -7.29
N ASP A 321 12.07 -5.36 -8.35
CA ASP A 321 11.06 -5.31 -9.41
C ASP A 321 10.93 -6.60 -10.24
N ARG A 322 11.96 -7.45 -10.27
CA ARG A 322 11.92 -8.78 -10.91
C ARG A 322 11.19 -9.79 -10.03
N GLU A 323 11.60 -9.93 -8.77
CA GLU A 323 10.93 -10.79 -7.79
C GLU A 323 9.43 -10.42 -7.65
N ARG A 324 9.11 -9.12 -7.70
CA ARG A 324 7.72 -8.64 -7.69
C ARG A 324 6.95 -9.05 -8.94
N LEU A 325 7.58 -9.04 -10.11
CA LEU A 325 6.96 -9.54 -11.33
C LEU A 325 6.73 -11.05 -11.25
N ASP A 326 7.75 -11.80 -10.86
CA ASP A 326 7.71 -13.26 -10.77
C ASP A 326 6.61 -13.71 -9.78
N ALA A 327 6.51 -13.07 -8.61
CA ALA A 327 5.45 -13.32 -7.62
C ALA A 327 4.04 -12.90 -8.10
N TRP A 328 3.93 -11.82 -8.88
CA TRP A 328 2.67 -11.36 -9.47
C TRP A 328 2.16 -12.31 -10.57
N LEU A 329 3.08 -12.85 -11.39
CA LEU A 329 2.78 -13.86 -12.41
C LEU A 329 2.38 -15.18 -11.75
N ALA A 330 3.12 -15.64 -10.73
CA ALA A 330 2.77 -16.84 -9.97
C ALA A 330 1.35 -16.76 -9.37
N ALA A 331 0.95 -15.60 -8.85
CA ALA A 331 -0.41 -15.38 -8.37
C ALA A 331 -1.46 -15.39 -9.50
N ARG A 332 -1.17 -14.75 -10.64
CA ARG A 332 -2.03 -14.75 -11.85
C ARG A 332 -2.28 -16.15 -12.39
N ASP A 333 -1.23 -16.97 -12.43
CA ASP A 333 -1.22 -18.25 -13.15
C ASP A 333 -1.63 -19.44 -12.26
N GLY A 334 -1.84 -19.19 -10.96
CA GLY A 334 -2.21 -20.18 -9.95
C GLY A 334 -1.03 -21.01 -9.43
N GLU A 335 0.18 -20.47 -9.55
CA GLU A 335 1.43 -21.05 -9.03
C GLU A 335 1.72 -20.61 -7.58
N ALA A 336 1.09 -19.55 -7.10
CA ALA A 336 1.05 -19.17 -5.69
C ALA A 336 -0.32 -19.50 -5.09
N ASP A 337 -0.34 -20.22 -3.97
CA ASP A 337 -1.55 -20.63 -3.25
C ASP A 337 -2.00 -19.56 -2.24
N ILE A 338 -1.03 -18.90 -1.59
CA ILE A 338 -1.26 -17.81 -0.64
C ILE A 338 -0.48 -16.58 -1.11
N ILE A 339 -1.14 -15.44 -1.23
CA ILE A 339 -0.54 -14.15 -1.55
C ILE A 339 -0.51 -13.33 -0.26
N ILE A 340 0.67 -12.95 0.23
CA ILE A 340 0.85 -12.08 1.39
C ILE A 340 1.45 -10.75 0.92
N GLY A 341 0.91 -9.62 1.37
CA GLY A 341 1.53 -8.35 1.02
C GLY A 341 0.94 -7.13 1.72
N THR A 342 1.52 -5.97 1.44
CA THR A 342 1.00 -4.69 1.94
C THR A 342 -0.07 -4.13 1.00
N ARG A 343 -0.54 -2.91 1.27
CA ARG A 343 -1.53 -2.14 0.48
C ARG A 343 -1.54 -2.39 -1.04
N SER A 344 -0.38 -2.48 -1.71
CA SER A 344 -0.30 -2.67 -3.16
C SER A 344 -0.64 -4.08 -3.66
N ALA A 345 -0.54 -5.11 -2.81
CA ALA A 345 -0.88 -6.50 -3.19
C ALA A 345 -2.39 -6.70 -3.47
N LEU A 346 -3.21 -5.71 -3.11
CA LEU A 346 -4.63 -5.66 -3.48
C LEU A 346 -4.87 -5.70 -5.00
N PHE A 347 -3.93 -5.23 -5.82
CA PHE A 347 -4.03 -5.28 -7.28
C PHE A 347 -3.37 -6.53 -7.90
N THR A 348 -2.96 -7.50 -7.09
CA THR A 348 -2.39 -8.75 -7.58
C THR A 348 -3.50 -9.67 -8.12
N PRO A 349 -3.42 -10.16 -9.36
CA PRO A 349 -4.36 -11.13 -9.91
C PRO A 349 -4.32 -12.44 -9.13
N MET A 350 -5.46 -13.10 -9.03
CA MET A 350 -5.60 -14.48 -8.59
C MET A 350 -6.36 -15.22 -9.68
N LYS A 351 -5.91 -16.43 -10.03
CA LYS A 351 -6.58 -17.33 -10.96
C LYS A 351 -7.92 -17.82 -10.41
N ASN A 352 -7.89 -18.26 -9.15
CA ASN A 352 -9.00 -18.83 -8.41
C ASN A 352 -9.16 -18.07 -7.07
N PRO A 353 -9.63 -16.81 -7.05
CA PRO A 353 -9.83 -16.09 -5.80
C PRO A 353 -10.82 -16.83 -4.88
N GLY A 354 -10.49 -16.95 -3.58
CA GLY A 354 -11.37 -17.62 -2.61
C GLY A 354 -11.59 -16.88 -1.29
N LEU A 355 -10.60 -16.13 -0.82
CA LEU A 355 -10.67 -15.41 0.46
C LEU A 355 -9.77 -14.16 0.44
N ILE A 356 -10.26 -13.05 0.98
CA ILE A 356 -9.44 -11.88 1.33
C ILE A 356 -9.43 -11.69 2.84
N ILE A 357 -8.24 -11.55 3.43
CA ILE A 357 -8.04 -11.19 4.84
C ILE A 357 -7.29 -9.86 4.89
N ILE A 358 -7.70 -8.96 5.78
CA ILE A 358 -6.99 -7.72 6.11
C ILE A 358 -6.69 -7.75 7.60
N ASP A 359 -5.43 -7.94 7.97
CA ASP A 359 -5.03 -7.86 9.38
C ASP A 359 -4.76 -6.42 9.81
N GLU A 360 -5.07 -6.13 11.07
CA GLU A 360 -5.13 -4.78 11.67
C GLU A 360 -5.76 -3.71 10.75
N GLU A 361 -7.01 -3.93 10.33
CA GLU A 361 -7.72 -3.12 9.32
C GLU A 361 -7.77 -1.60 9.57
N HIS A 362 -7.65 -1.17 10.83
CA HIS A 362 -7.62 0.25 11.22
C HIS A 362 -6.31 0.96 10.86
N ASP A 363 -5.27 0.22 10.43
CA ASP A 363 -3.94 0.77 10.23
C ASP A 363 -3.92 1.79 9.08
N GLY A 364 -3.56 3.04 9.40
CA GLY A 364 -3.50 4.13 8.43
C GLY A 364 -2.54 3.90 7.25
N SER A 365 -1.64 2.92 7.32
CA SER A 365 -0.83 2.48 6.18
C SER A 365 -1.66 1.84 5.05
N TYR A 366 -2.94 1.52 5.25
CA TYR A 366 -3.83 1.13 4.16
C TYR A 366 -4.30 2.29 3.26
N LYS A 367 -4.15 3.56 3.66
CA LYS A 367 -4.41 4.74 2.80
C LYS A 367 -3.13 5.22 2.09
N GLN A 368 -3.13 5.19 0.76
CA GLN A 368 -2.10 5.79 -0.08
C GLN A 368 -2.19 7.32 0.00
N GLN A 369 -1.05 7.98 0.24
CA GLN A 369 -0.98 9.45 0.44
C GLN A 369 -0.49 10.22 -0.80
N GLU A 370 0.20 9.53 -1.72
CA GLU A 370 0.82 10.12 -2.92
C GLU A 370 0.33 9.44 -4.20
N GLY A 371 0.10 10.21 -5.26
CA GLY A 371 -0.50 9.72 -6.50
C GLY A 371 -1.97 9.33 -6.29
N LEU A 372 -2.32 8.10 -6.67
CA LEU A 372 -3.66 7.54 -6.48
C LEU A 372 -3.96 7.34 -4.98
N ARG A 373 -4.70 8.25 -4.33
CA ARG A 373 -4.95 8.22 -2.87
C ARG A 373 -6.03 7.20 -2.43
N TYR A 374 -5.92 5.95 -2.87
CA TYR A 374 -6.86 4.89 -2.50
C TYR A 374 -6.68 4.39 -1.07
N HIS A 375 -7.76 3.87 -0.48
CA HIS A 375 -7.73 3.09 0.76
C HIS A 375 -7.87 1.59 0.45
N ALA A 376 -6.86 0.78 0.79
CA ALA A 376 -6.87 -0.65 0.46
C ALA A 376 -8.03 -1.42 1.12
N ARG A 377 -8.34 -1.14 2.40
CA ARG A 377 -9.50 -1.73 3.07
C ARG A 377 -10.80 -1.59 2.27
N ASP A 378 -11.08 -0.38 1.81
CA ASP A 378 -12.34 -0.06 1.15
C ASP A 378 -12.38 -0.63 -0.28
N LEU A 379 -11.25 -0.58 -0.99
CA LEU A 379 -11.12 -1.27 -2.29
C LEU A 379 -11.14 -2.79 -2.19
N ALA A 380 -10.66 -3.38 -1.09
CA ALA A 380 -10.70 -4.82 -0.87
C ALA A 380 -12.13 -5.32 -0.68
N LEU A 381 -12.99 -4.54 -0.02
CA LEU A 381 -14.44 -4.81 0.03
C LEU A 381 -15.09 -4.75 -1.35
N VAL A 382 -14.71 -3.77 -2.18
CA VAL A 382 -15.17 -3.69 -3.58
C VAL A 382 -14.66 -4.88 -4.39
N ARG A 383 -13.39 -5.28 -4.23
CA ARG A 383 -12.79 -6.45 -4.88
C ARG A 383 -13.50 -7.74 -4.48
N ALA A 384 -13.65 -8.01 -3.18
CA ALA A 384 -14.35 -9.18 -2.65
C ALA A 384 -15.78 -9.29 -3.18
N ARG A 385 -16.49 -8.15 -3.30
CA ARG A 385 -17.82 -8.11 -3.91
C ARG A 385 -17.83 -8.36 -5.43
N GLN A 386 -16.79 -7.94 -6.15
CA GLN A 386 -16.66 -8.18 -7.59
C GLN A 386 -16.22 -9.62 -7.91
N GLU A 387 -15.40 -10.24 -7.05
CA GLU A 387 -14.96 -11.64 -7.13
C GLU A 387 -15.96 -12.61 -6.45
N ASN A 388 -17.00 -12.10 -5.78
CA ASN A 388 -18.02 -12.83 -5.02
C ASN A 388 -17.44 -13.81 -3.96
N ILE A 389 -16.53 -13.29 -3.12
CA ILE A 389 -15.83 -14.06 -2.09
C ILE A 389 -15.99 -13.43 -0.70
N PRO A 390 -15.85 -14.21 0.39
CA PRO A 390 -15.79 -13.68 1.75
C PRO A 390 -14.56 -12.78 1.95
N ILE A 391 -14.73 -11.78 2.82
CA ILE A 391 -13.65 -10.90 3.28
C ILE A 391 -13.69 -10.73 4.80
N VAL A 392 -12.53 -10.91 5.43
CA VAL A 392 -12.34 -10.79 6.88
C VAL A 392 -11.48 -9.58 7.19
N LEU A 393 -12.05 -8.60 7.88
CA LEU A 393 -11.36 -7.46 8.45
C LEU A 393 -11.01 -7.80 9.91
N GLY A 394 -9.73 -7.92 10.21
CA GLY A 394 -9.25 -8.29 11.53
C GLY A 394 -8.71 -7.10 12.31
N SER A 395 -9.10 -6.95 13.58
CA SER A 395 -8.37 -6.04 14.49
C SER A 395 -8.64 -6.29 15.97
N ALA A 396 -7.73 -5.84 16.84
CA ALA A 396 -8.01 -5.63 18.26
C ALA A 396 -8.67 -4.29 18.58
N THR A 397 -8.52 -3.30 17.70
CA THR A 397 -9.02 -1.93 17.86
C THR A 397 -9.63 -1.45 16.53
N PRO A 398 -10.80 -1.99 16.12
CA PRO A 398 -11.40 -1.65 14.83
C PRO A 398 -11.60 -0.15 14.64
N SER A 399 -11.45 0.31 13.40
CA SER A 399 -11.75 1.68 12.98
C SER A 399 -13.23 2.00 13.18
N LEU A 400 -13.53 3.28 13.46
CA LEU A 400 -14.91 3.72 13.65
C LEU A 400 -15.75 3.56 12.37
N GLU A 401 -15.14 3.63 11.18
CA GLU A 401 -15.78 3.25 9.91
C GLU A 401 -16.24 1.79 9.91
N SER A 402 -15.36 0.86 10.30
CA SER A 402 -15.66 -0.57 10.27
C SER A 402 -16.67 -0.96 11.36
N LEU A 403 -16.59 -0.36 12.55
CA LEU A 403 -17.62 -0.52 13.59
C LEU A 403 -18.98 0.05 13.16
N HIS A 404 -19.02 1.20 12.51
CA HIS A 404 -20.28 1.75 12.00
C HIS A 404 -20.92 0.85 10.92
N ASN A 405 -20.13 0.29 9.99
CA ASN A 405 -20.65 -0.65 9.00
C ASN A 405 -21.11 -1.98 9.64
N ALA A 406 -20.43 -2.45 10.69
CA ALA A 406 -20.88 -3.58 11.50
C ALA A 406 -22.21 -3.30 12.24
N TYR A 407 -22.30 -2.17 12.96
CA TYR A 407 -23.50 -1.77 13.71
C TYR A 407 -24.70 -1.42 12.81
N THR A 408 -24.47 -1.10 11.54
CA THR A 408 -25.53 -0.93 10.52
C THR A 408 -25.83 -2.22 9.73
N GLY A 409 -25.29 -3.37 10.16
CA GLY A 409 -25.58 -4.69 9.57
C GLY A 409 -24.94 -4.95 8.21
N ARG A 410 -24.02 -4.08 7.74
CA ARG A 410 -23.29 -4.30 6.48
C ARG A 410 -22.15 -5.30 6.63
N TYR A 411 -21.54 -5.38 7.82
CA TYR A 411 -20.54 -6.39 8.16
C TYR A 411 -21.07 -7.29 9.29
N GLY A 412 -20.77 -8.58 9.25
CA GLY A 412 -20.97 -9.48 10.39
C GLY A 412 -19.93 -9.21 11.48
N LEU A 413 -20.36 -8.79 12.68
CA LEU A 413 -19.46 -8.53 13.81
C LEU A 413 -19.18 -9.80 14.61
N LEU A 414 -17.93 -10.22 14.64
CA LEU A 414 -17.47 -11.41 15.36
C LEU A 414 -16.49 -10.98 16.46
N ARG A 415 -16.87 -11.17 17.72
CA ARG A 415 -16.08 -10.71 18.89
C ARG A 415 -15.27 -11.85 19.51
N LEU A 416 -13.98 -11.64 19.69
CA LEU A 416 -13.09 -12.52 20.49
C LEU A 416 -12.61 -11.75 21.72
N ASN A 417 -13.30 -11.92 22.85
CA ASN A 417 -13.05 -11.18 24.08
C ASN A 417 -11.97 -11.87 24.95
N GLN A 418 -11.82 -13.18 24.81
CA GLN A 418 -10.90 -13.98 25.60
C GLN A 418 -9.49 -13.99 24.97
N ARG A 419 -8.46 -13.74 25.79
CA ARG A 419 -7.05 -13.97 25.39
C ARG A 419 -6.80 -15.48 25.33
N ALA A 420 -6.15 -15.96 24.27
CA ALA A 420 -5.70 -17.35 24.18
C ALA A 420 -4.69 -17.64 25.31
N GLY A 421 -4.83 -18.79 25.98
CA GLY A 421 -3.97 -19.15 27.12
C GLY A 421 -4.29 -18.46 28.44
N GLY A 422 -5.46 -17.81 28.60
CA GLY A 422 -5.97 -17.40 29.91
C GLY A 422 -5.35 -16.14 30.54
N ALA A 423 -4.50 -15.41 29.82
CA ALA A 423 -3.88 -14.19 30.34
C ALA A 423 -4.90 -13.09 30.65
N GLN A 424 -4.75 -12.42 31.80
CA GLN A 424 -5.64 -11.32 32.22
C GLN A 424 -5.39 -10.03 31.42
N GLN A 425 -6.33 -9.08 31.46
CA GLN A 425 -6.12 -7.73 30.93
C GLN A 425 -5.24 -6.91 31.89
N PRO A 426 -4.39 -6.00 31.37
CA PRO A 426 -3.56 -5.16 32.22
C PRO A 426 -4.38 -4.09 32.93
N ARG A 427 -3.97 -3.72 34.15
CA ARG A 427 -4.62 -2.66 34.93
C ARG A 427 -4.17 -1.29 34.43
N PHE A 428 -5.11 -0.48 33.94
CA PHE A 428 -4.88 0.92 33.62
C PHE A 428 -4.83 1.79 34.87
N MET A 429 -3.96 2.80 34.86
CA MET A 429 -3.88 3.87 35.84
C MET A 429 -3.72 5.21 35.11
N ARG A 430 -4.67 6.12 35.34
CA ARG A 430 -4.62 7.51 34.87
C ARG A 430 -3.80 8.32 35.87
N LEU A 431 -2.72 8.95 35.42
CA LEU A 431 -1.81 9.75 36.25
C LEU A 431 -1.91 11.22 35.85
N ASP A 432 -2.62 11.97 36.68
CA ASP A 432 -2.76 13.42 36.56
C ASP A 432 -1.44 14.13 36.90
N VAL A 433 -0.93 14.93 35.95
CA VAL A 433 0.28 15.75 36.12
C VAL A 433 0.02 17.26 36.27
N LYS A 434 -1.24 17.70 36.37
CA LYS A 434 -1.58 19.09 36.72
C LYS A 434 -0.79 19.52 37.97
N SER A 435 -0.08 20.63 37.86
CA SER A 435 0.75 21.24 38.92
C SER A 435 1.88 20.36 39.48
N ARG A 436 2.31 19.30 38.79
CA ARG A 436 3.46 18.47 39.21
C ARG A 436 4.74 18.85 38.46
N PRO A 437 5.92 18.87 39.11
CA PRO A 437 7.18 19.00 38.40
C PRO A 437 7.41 17.77 37.51
N LEU A 438 7.72 18.02 36.23
CA LEU A 438 8.10 17.00 35.26
C LEU A 438 9.59 17.06 34.99
N ASP A 439 10.26 15.93 35.15
CA ASP A 439 11.67 15.79 34.86
C ASP A 439 11.84 15.23 33.44
N SER A 440 12.21 16.10 32.50
CA SER A 440 12.31 15.79 31.06
C SER A 440 11.03 15.15 30.48
N GLY A 441 9.85 15.49 31.04
CA GLY A 441 8.56 14.92 30.67
C GLY A 441 8.14 13.68 31.47
N ILE A 442 8.91 13.24 32.46
CA ILE A 442 8.59 12.09 33.32
C ILE A 442 8.28 12.60 34.73
N SER A 443 7.09 12.28 35.25
CA SER A 443 6.72 12.64 36.63
C SER A 443 7.35 11.70 37.68
N GLY A 444 7.57 12.19 38.90
CA GLY A 444 8.12 11.40 40.01
C GLY A 444 7.41 10.05 40.26
N PRO A 445 6.07 9.96 40.29
CA PRO A 445 5.36 8.69 40.42
C PRO A 445 5.60 7.72 39.26
N MET A 446 5.80 8.23 38.04
CA MET A 446 6.18 7.42 36.89
C MET A 446 7.61 6.87 37.07
N GLN A 447 8.56 7.70 37.49
CA GLN A 447 9.94 7.26 37.80
C GLN A 447 9.95 6.15 38.88
N GLN A 448 9.17 6.33 39.95
CA GLN A 448 9.05 5.34 41.02
C GLN A 448 8.50 4.00 40.50
N ALA A 449 7.47 4.03 39.66
CA ALA A 449 6.91 2.82 39.06
C ALA A 449 7.92 2.10 38.15
N ILE A 450 8.67 2.85 37.33
CA ILE A 450 9.73 2.31 36.47
C ILE A 450 10.81 1.62 37.31
N GLY A 451 11.32 2.30 38.35
CA GLY A 451 12.34 1.75 39.25
C GLY A 451 11.88 0.48 39.98
N GLN A 452 10.64 0.45 40.47
CA GLN A 452 10.06 -0.74 41.11
C GLN A 452 9.98 -1.94 40.15
N THR A 453 9.57 -1.72 38.89
CA THR A 453 9.50 -2.78 37.89
C THR A 453 10.88 -3.32 37.51
N LEU A 454 11.88 -2.45 37.34
CA LEU A 454 13.25 -2.87 37.04
C LEU A 454 13.89 -3.63 38.20
N ALA A 455 13.66 -3.18 39.45
CA ALA A 455 14.13 -3.86 40.66
C ALA A 455 13.50 -5.25 40.85
N ALA A 456 12.26 -5.47 40.36
CA ALA A 456 11.62 -6.78 40.31
C ALA A 456 12.18 -7.71 39.20
N GLY A 457 13.20 -7.28 38.44
CA GLY A 457 13.79 -8.06 37.36
C GLY A 457 12.97 -8.09 36.07
N GLN A 458 12.00 -7.17 35.93
CA GLN A 458 11.06 -7.10 34.81
C GLN A 458 11.46 -6.00 33.80
N GLN A 459 10.76 -5.95 32.66
CA GLN A 459 11.00 -4.98 31.59
C GLN A 459 9.93 -3.88 31.57
N VAL A 460 10.35 -2.67 31.20
CA VAL A 460 9.49 -1.49 31.09
C VAL A 460 9.42 -1.04 29.64
N LEU A 461 8.23 -0.70 29.16
CA LEU A 461 8.01 -0.08 27.85
C LEU A 461 7.55 1.37 28.03
N VAL A 462 8.41 2.32 27.65
CA VAL A 462 8.13 3.76 27.65
C VAL A 462 7.72 4.20 26.25
N PHE A 463 6.46 4.60 26.12
CA PHE A 463 5.85 5.03 24.87
C PHE A 463 5.74 6.55 24.79
N LEU A 464 6.17 7.11 23.66
CA LEU A 464 6.01 8.52 23.32
C LEU A 464 5.22 8.68 22.01
N ASN A 465 4.25 9.60 22.01
CA ASN A 465 3.53 9.96 20.80
C ASN A 465 4.41 10.87 19.92
N ARG A 466 4.68 10.44 18.67
CA ARG A 466 5.64 11.11 17.78
C ARG A 466 5.16 12.47 17.27
N ARG A 467 3.84 12.72 17.22
CA ARG A 467 3.24 13.97 16.70
C ARG A 467 3.26 15.05 17.79
N GLY A 468 4.31 15.87 17.83
CA GLY A 468 4.34 17.12 18.63
C GLY A 468 5.68 17.45 19.30
N PHE A 469 6.54 16.45 19.55
CA PHE A 469 7.67 16.59 20.49
C PHE A 469 9.08 16.47 19.88
N ALA A 470 9.21 16.60 18.56
CA ALA A 470 10.52 16.65 17.92
C ALA A 470 11.30 17.87 18.47
N PRO A 471 12.51 17.68 19.05
CA PRO A 471 13.18 18.74 19.82
C PRO A 471 13.53 19.94 18.94
N THR A 472 12.86 21.07 19.15
CA THR A 472 13.20 22.36 18.52
C THR A 472 14.27 23.06 19.35
N LEU A 473 15.14 23.85 18.71
CA LEU A 473 16.05 24.72 19.45
C LEU A 473 15.26 25.93 19.99
N LEU A 474 15.49 26.29 21.25
CA LEU A 474 14.90 27.44 21.93
C LEU A 474 15.99 28.24 22.66
N CYS A 475 15.92 29.57 22.62
CA CYS A 475 16.75 30.45 23.45
C CYS A 475 16.13 30.62 24.83
N HIS A 476 16.89 30.34 25.88
CA HIS A 476 16.40 30.44 27.25
C HIS A 476 16.14 31.90 27.67
N ASP A 477 16.97 32.85 27.22
CA ASP A 477 16.88 34.27 27.59
C ASP A 477 15.67 35.01 26.97
N CYS A 478 15.28 34.67 25.73
CA CYS A 478 14.29 35.46 24.96
C CYS A 478 13.14 34.64 24.35
N GLY A 479 13.11 33.32 24.53
CA GLY A 479 12.05 32.45 24.00
C GLY A 479 12.07 32.25 22.49
N TRP A 480 13.05 32.78 21.75
CA TRP A 480 13.23 32.49 20.31
C TRP A 480 13.24 30.98 20.07
N MET A 481 12.49 30.49 19.08
CA MET A 481 12.48 29.08 18.67
C MET A 481 12.87 28.95 17.21
N SER A 482 13.71 27.96 16.88
CA SER A 482 14.14 27.67 15.51
C SER A 482 12.96 27.32 14.60
N GLY A 483 12.53 28.27 13.78
CA GLY A 483 11.58 28.08 12.68
C GLY A 483 12.31 27.73 11.38
N CYS A 484 11.66 26.98 10.49
CA CYS A 484 12.23 26.64 9.20
C CYS A 484 12.21 27.85 8.25
N GLN A 485 13.29 28.09 7.51
CA GLN A 485 13.28 29.13 6.47
C GLN A 485 12.40 28.77 5.25
N ARG A 486 12.04 27.48 5.11
CA ARG A 486 11.23 26.93 4.02
C ARG A 486 9.83 26.48 4.43
N CYS A 487 9.50 26.44 5.72
CA CYS A 487 8.20 26.02 6.23
C CYS A 487 7.82 26.83 7.47
N ASP A 488 6.56 26.76 7.90
CA ASP A 488 6.19 27.34 9.21
C ASP A 488 6.34 26.33 10.36
N ALA A 489 6.79 25.11 10.03
CA ALA A 489 7.28 24.14 10.99
C ALA A 489 8.51 24.63 11.75
N ARG A 490 8.64 24.16 13.00
CA ARG A 490 9.88 24.24 13.76
C ARG A 490 10.95 23.31 13.17
N MET A 491 12.21 23.71 13.31
CA MET A 491 13.37 22.87 12.97
C MET A 491 13.64 21.90 14.11
N THR A 492 14.06 20.67 13.78
CA THR A 492 14.41 19.63 14.77
C THR A 492 15.93 19.53 14.92
N VAL A 493 16.41 19.52 16.16
CA VAL A 493 17.81 19.34 16.53
C VAL A 493 18.20 17.88 16.38
N HIS A 494 19.11 17.56 15.46
CA HIS A 494 19.76 16.26 15.36
C HIS A 494 21.14 16.32 16.02
N GLN A 495 21.21 15.94 17.30
CA GLN A 495 22.43 16.08 18.11
C GLN A 495 23.64 15.35 17.49
N ARG A 496 23.44 14.10 17.00
CA ARG A 496 24.51 13.25 16.44
C ARG A 496 25.21 13.84 15.20
N SER A 497 24.53 14.68 14.43
CA SER A 497 25.06 15.33 13.23
C SER A 497 25.32 16.84 13.40
N GLY A 498 24.98 17.42 14.56
CA GLY A 498 25.20 18.84 14.85
C GLY A 498 24.37 19.78 13.95
N GLU A 499 23.24 19.31 13.42
CA GLU A 499 22.41 20.04 12.47
C GLU A 499 20.97 20.26 12.96
N LEU A 500 20.36 21.33 12.49
CA LEU A 500 18.92 21.55 12.52
C LEU A 500 18.34 21.03 11.21
N ARG A 501 17.32 20.16 11.27
CA ARG A 501 16.61 19.63 10.10
C ARG A 501 15.11 19.82 10.22
N CYS A 502 14.47 20.28 9.14
CA CYS A 502 13.02 20.28 9.06
C CYS A 502 12.52 18.92 8.55
N HIS A 503 11.85 18.14 9.40
CA HIS A 503 11.22 16.87 8.98
C HIS A 503 10.12 17.04 7.92
N HIS A 504 9.58 18.26 7.71
CA HIS A 504 8.52 18.50 6.74
C HIS A 504 9.03 18.74 5.30
N CYS A 505 10.24 19.29 5.13
CA CYS A 505 10.80 19.62 3.80
C CYS A 505 12.24 19.15 3.55
N GLY A 506 12.91 18.57 4.54
CA GLY A 506 14.32 18.16 4.44
C GLY A 506 15.31 19.32 4.39
N TYR A 507 14.91 20.56 4.67
CA TYR A 507 15.85 21.67 4.84
C TYR A 507 16.78 21.40 6.03
N VAL A 508 18.08 21.62 5.84
CA VAL A 508 19.12 21.43 6.85
C VAL A 508 19.91 22.73 6.99
N GLU A 509 20.19 23.12 8.22
CA GLU A 509 21.10 24.22 8.57
C GLU A 509 21.97 23.81 9.77
N ARG A 510 23.09 24.51 10.00
CA ARG A 510 23.92 24.26 11.20
C ARG A 510 23.24 24.88 12.42
N VAL A 511 23.40 24.23 13.58
CA VAL A 511 22.98 24.81 14.87
C VAL A 511 23.71 26.16 15.07
N PRO A 512 22.98 27.28 15.26
CA PRO A 512 23.61 28.58 15.48
C PRO A 512 24.32 28.61 16.84
N ARG A 513 25.46 29.30 16.93
CA ARG A 513 26.26 29.43 18.18
C ARG A 513 25.72 30.51 19.14
N GLN A 514 24.87 31.39 18.65
CA GLN A 514 24.24 32.50 19.37
C GLN A 514 22.80 32.64 18.88
N CYS A 515 21.90 33.09 19.75
CA CYS A 515 20.52 33.34 19.38
C CYS A 515 20.44 34.44 18.32
N PRO A 516 19.83 34.18 17.14
CA PRO A 516 19.72 35.19 16.09
C PRO A 516 18.76 36.34 16.46
N SER A 517 18.01 36.24 17.55
CA SER A 517 17.10 37.28 18.04
C SER A 517 17.67 38.19 19.13
N CYS A 518 18.62 37.70 19.95
CA CYS A 518 19.14 38.46 21.11
C CYS A 518 20.66 38.34 21.34
N GLY A 519 21.39 37.59 20.51
CA GLY A 519 22.85 37.40 20.59
C GLY A 519 23.35 36.52 21.76
N LYS A 520 22.48 36.10 22.69
CA LYS A 520 22.84 35.25 23.83
C LYS A 520 23.17 33.82 23.41
N VAL A 521 23.98 33.11 24.19
CA VAL A 521 24.50 31.77 23.88
C VAL A 521 23.68 30.62 24.46
N ASP A 522 22.72 30.88 25.38
CA ASP A 522 21.92 29.81 26.00
C ASP A 522 20.80 29.34 25.07
N LEU A 523 21.19 28.45 24.14
CA LEU A 523 20.31 27.76 23.20
C LEU A 523 20.17 26.30 23.63
N ARG A 524 18.94 25.90 24.00
CA ARG A 524 18.62 24.56 24.48
C ARG A 524 17.61 23.87 23.55
N PRO A 525 17.74 22.57 23.25
CA PRO A 525 16.64 21.83 22.66
C PRO A 525 15.44 21.81 23.62
N VAL A 526 14.22 21.89 23.10
CA VAL A 526 12.93 21.87 23.82
C VAL A 526 11.94 20.99 23.03
N GLY A 527 11.24 20.11 23.73
CA GLY A 527 10.45 19.01 23.15
C GLY A 527 10.92 17.66 23.68
N ALA A 528 9.97 16.79 24.05
CA ALA A 528 10.19 15.47 24.63
C ALA A 528 10.33 14.38 23.55
N GLY A 529 11.42 14.44 22.78
CA GLY A 529 11.75 13.40 21.80
C GLY A 529 12.15 12.07 22.46
N THR A 530 12.04 10.96 21.73
CA THR A 530 12.53 9.64 22.18
C THR A 530 13.98 9.66 22.63
N GLU A 531 14.83 10.48 22.00
CA GLU A 531 16.24 10.64 22.37
C GLU A 531 16.43 11.27 23.77
N ARG A 532 15.55 12.20 24.18
CA ARG A 532 15.66 12.84 25.51
C ARG A 532 15.06 11.98 26.62
N ALA A 533 14.02 11.21 26.28
CA ALA A 533 13.54 10.15 27.16
C ALA A 533 14.65 9.09 27.35
N GLU A 534 15.31 8.65 26.26
CA GLU A 534 16.48 7.75 26.29
C GLU A 534 17.62 8.30 27.17
N GLU A 535 18.08 9.53 26.90
CA GLU A 535 19.11 10.23 27.69
C GLU A 535 18.74 10.33 29.18
N ARG A 536 17.51 10.77 29.50
CA ARG A 536 17.11 10.96 30.89
C ARG A 536 16.90 9.64 31.63
N LEU A 537 16.30 8.64 30.98
CA LEU A 537 16.12 7.32 31.56
C LEU A 537 17.47 6.64 31.84
N ALA A 538 18.47 6.83 30.98
CA ALA A 538 19.83 6.33 31.22
C ALA A 538 20.51 7.01 32.42
N ILE A 539 20.22 8.30 32.69
CA ILE A 539 20.71 9.01 33.88
C ILE A 539 19.97 8.56 35.15
N LEU A 540 18.65 8.32 35.06
CA LEU A 540 17.82 7.90 36.20
C LEU A 540 18.04 6.42 36.60
N PHE A 541 18.40 5.56 35.63
CA PHE A 541 18.51 4.11 35.81
C PHE A 541 19.82 3.58 35.20
N PRO A 542 21.00 4.00 35.70
CA PRO A 542 22.29 3.71 35.07
C PRO A 542 22.65 2.21 35.02
N ASP A 543 22.11 1.41 35.94
CA ASP A 543 22.34 -0.04 36.02
C ASP A 543 21.52 -0.85 34.98
N PHE A 544 20.59 -0.21 34.27
CA PHE A 544 19.66 -0.87 33.37
C PHE A 544 19.79 -0.39 31.91
N PRO A 545 19.89 -1.30 30.92
CA PRO A 545 20.03 -0.91 29.52
C PRO A 545 18.75 -0.24 29.01
N VAL A 546 18.91 0.95 28.43
CA VAL A 546 17.87 1.69 27.71
C VAL A 546 18.00 1.40 26.22
N LEU A 547 16.93 0.90 25.59
CA LEU A 547 16.91 0.43 24.20
C LEU A 547 15.90 1.24 23.38
N ARG A 548 16.38 2.13 22.50
CA ARG A 548 15.51 2.93 21.63
C ARG A 548 15.10 2.20 20.34
N VAL A 549 13.80 2.12 20.12
CA VAL A 549 13.19 1.48 18.94
C VAL A 549 12.39 2.51 18.14
N ASP A 550 13.03 3.04 17.10
CA ASP A 550 12.39 3.87 16.09
C ASP A 550 13.00 3.65 14.70
N ARG A 551 12.39 4.28 13.69
CA ARG A 551 12.73 4.10 12.27
C ARG A 551 14.17 4.49 11.94
N ASP A 552 14.75 5.41 12.70
CA ASP A 552 16.08 5.92 12.44
C ASP A 552 17.13 5.01 13.11
N SER A 553 16.84 4.48 14.31
CA SER A 553 17.68 3.48 14.99
C SER A 553 17.70 2.11 14.31
N THR A 554 16.58 1.66 13.72
CA THR A 554 16.47 0.34 13.04
C THR A 554 16.80 0.37 11.55
N SER A 555 17.46 1.41 11.05
CA SER A 555 17.66 1.63 9.60
C SER A 555 18.69 0.70 8.92
N ARG A 556 19.53 -0.01 9.69
CA ARG A 556 20.52 -0.97 9.16
C ARG A 556 19.91 -2.37 9.04
N LYS A 557 20.33 -3.11 8.00
CA LYS A 557 20.05 -4.55 7.86
C LYS A 557 20.49 -5.28 9.14
N ASP A 558 19.64 -6.20 9.61
CA ASP A 558 19.82 -7.03 10.82
C ASP A 558 19.85 -6.34 12.20
N ALA A 559 19.98 -5.01 12.30
CA ALA A 559 19.97 -4.31 13.58
C ALA A 559 18.67 -4.53 14.39
N MET A 560 17.53 -4.59 13.71
CA MET A 560 16.23 -4.85 14.32
C MET A 560 16.13 -6.28 14.89
N ASN A 561 16.71 -7.27 14.19
CA ASN A 561 16.74 -8.67 14.65
C ASN A 561 17.63 -8.83 15.89
N GLN A 562 18.79 -8.18 15.92
CA GLN A 562 19.71 -8.19 17.07
C GLN A 562 19.08 -7.53 18.31
N LEU A 563 18.34 -6.43 18.11
CA LEU A 563 17.63 -5.75 19.18
C LEU A 563 16.51 -6.63 19.75
N PHE A 564 15.70 -7.29 18.91
CA PHE A 564 14.70 -8.24 19.41
C PHE A 564 15.31 -9.46 20.12
N ALA A 565 16.41 -10.03 19.59
CA ALA A 565 17.12 -11.12 20.26
C ALA A 565 17.61 -10.71 21.67
N THR A 566 18.01 -9.45 21.85
CA THR A 566 18.37 -8.89 23.16
C THR A 566 17.15 -8.80 24.09
N ILE A 567 16.02 -8.27 23.61
CA ILE A 567 14.79 -8.14 24.42
C ILE A 567 14.24 -9.51 24.82
N GLN A 568 14.29 -10.50 23.92
CA GLN A 568 13.78 -11.86 24.15
C GLN A 568 14.53 -12.64 25.23
N ARG A 569 15.79 -12.28 25.55
CA ARG A 569 16.51 -12.81 26.72
C ARG A 569 15.80 -12.51 28.04
N GLY A 570 14.94 -11.48 28.06
CA GLY A 570 14.14 -11.12 29.22
C GLY A 570 14.95 -10.51 30.37
N GLN A 571 16.15 -10.01 30.10
CA GLN A 571 16.90 -9.23 31.10
C GLN A 571 16.17 -7.90 31.38
N PRO A 572 16.28 -7.33 32.60
CA PRO A 572 15.57 -6.12 32.97
C PRO A 572 16.09 -4.95 32.12
N CYS A 573 15.20 -4.22 31.47
CA CYS A 573 15.57 -3.16 30.53
C CYS A 573 14.42 -2.16 30.33
N ILE A 574 14.75 -1.00 29.76
CA ILE A 574 13.79 0.04 29.41
C ILE A 574 13.70 0.15 27.88
N LEU A 575 12.55 -0.16 27.31
CA LEU A 575 12.27 -0.04 25.89
C LEU A 575 11.65 1.33 25.61
N VAL A 576 12.35 2.21 24.89
CA VAL A 576 11.86 3.56 24.57
C VAL A 576 11.46 3.61 23.09
N GLY A 577 10.24 4.04 22.77
CA GLY A 577 9.86 4.12 21.37
C GLY A 577 8.50 4.71 21.08
N THR A 578 8.16 4.65 19.79
CA THR A 578 6.91 5.17 19.22
C THR A 578 6.05 4.01 18.69
N GLN A 579 5.21 4.26 17.68
CA GLN A 579 4.26 3.30 17.10
C GLN A 579 4.90 1.96 16.65
N MET A 580 6.21 1.91 16.39
CA MET A 580 6.90 0.66 16.06
C MET A 580 6.92 -0.37 17.21
N LEU A 581 6.90 0.05 18.47
CA LEU A 581 6.77 -0.87 19.62
C LEU A 581 5.33 -1.40 19.79
N ALA A 582 4.34 -0.74 19.20
CA ALA A 582 2.93 -1.10 19.34
C ALA A 582 2.50 -2.26 18.43
N LYS A 583 3.22 -2.52 17.33
CA LYS A 583 2.82 -3.44 16.25
C LYS A 583 3.57 -4.78 16.29
N GLY A 584 2.83 -5.88 16.16
CA GLY A 584 3.26 -7.25 15.83
C GLY A 584 4.36 -7.97 16.63
N HIS A 585 5.12 -7.31 17.50
CA HIS A 585 6.22 -7.93 18.24
C HIS A 585 5.81 -8.36 19.67
N HIS A 586 6.39 -9.46 20.14
CA HIS A 586 6.07 -10.08 21.43
C HIS A 586 7.23 -9.89 22.41
N PHE A 587 6.97 -9.20 23.51
CA PHE A 587 7.97 -8.86 24.53
C PHE A 587 7.73 -9.67 25.81
N PRO A 588 8.65 -10.55 26.23
CA PRO A 588 8.28 -11.61 27.17
C PRO A 588 8.15 -11.20 28.63
N ARG A 589 8.83 -10.14 29.08
CA ARG A 589 8.78 -9.69 30.49
C ARG A 589 8.36 -8.23 30.65
N VAL A 590 7.64 -7.68 29.67
CA VAL A 590 7.08 -6.32 29.78
C VAL A 590 5.85 -6.37 30.69
N THR A 591 6.03 -5.93 31.93
CA THR A 591 4.97 -5.85 32.94
C THR A 591 4.50 -4.42 33.18
N LEU A 592 5.33 -3.41 32.89
CA LEU A 592 4.94 -2.00 32.93
C LEU A 592 4.98 -1.36 31.53
N VAL A 593 3.88 -0.70 31.18
CA VAL A 593 3.79 0.26 30.08
C VAL A 593 3.60 1.66 30.64
N SER A 594 4.46 2.58 30.22
CA SER A 594 4.48 3.98 30.62
C SER A 594 4.23 4.87 29.40
N ILE A 595 3.02 5.42 29.29
CA ILE A 595 2.66 6.39 28.24
C ILE A 595 2.93 7.78 28.81
N LEU A 596 3.93 8.49 28.28
CA LEU A 596 4.39 9.77 28.84
C LEU A 596 3.54 10.98 28.44
N ASP A 597 2.84 10.89 27.31
CA ASP A 597 1.84 11.87 26.88
C ASP A 597 0.70 11.19 26.11
N ALA A 598 -0.54 11.55 26.48
CA ALA A 598 -1.77 11.26 25.74
C ALA A 598 -2.51 12.53 25.29
N ASP A 599 -2.10 13.71 25.75
CA ASP A 599 -2.84 14.97 25.60
C ASP A 599 -2.94 15.40 24.13
N GLY A 600 -1.88 15.18 23.35
CA GLY A 600 -1.88 15.45 21.91
C GLY A 600 -2.90 14.63 21.10
N GLY A 601 -3.50 13.59 21.68
CA GLY A 601 -4.62 12.84 21.11
C GLY A 601 -5.98 13.46 21.39
N LEU A 602 -6.13 14.18 22.52
CA LEU A 602 -7.38 14.77 22.99
C LEU A 602 -7.56 16.23 22.53
N PHE A 603 -6.46 16.99 22.40
CA PHE A 603 -6.47 18.41 22.00
C PHE A 603 -6.16 18.66 20.51
N SER A 604 -6.19 17.64 19.66
CA SER A 604 -5.90 17.83 18.23
C SER A 604 -7.07 18.48 17.49
N GLY A 605 -6.77 19.36 16.53
CA GLY A 605 -7.76 19.82 15.54
C GLY A 605 -8.14 18.75 14.49
N ASP A 606 -7.49 17.58 14.51
CA ASP A 606 -7.93 16.41 13.74
C ASP A 606 -8.96 15.59 14.54
N PHE A 607 -10.21 15.54 14.07
CA PHE A 607 -11.29 14.73 14.66
C PHE A 607 -11.02 13.22 14.72
N ARG A 608 -9.98 12.73 14.02
CA ARG A 608 -9.50 11.34 14.08
C ARG A 608 -8.40 11.12 15.13
N ALA A 609 -7.93 12.15 15.82
CA ALA A 609 -6.85 12.02 16.79
C ALA A 609 -7.24 11.21 18.04
N SER A 610 -8.45 11.39 18.56
CA SER A 610 -8.96 10.66 19.72
C SER A 610 -9.06 9.14 19.44
N GLU A 611 -9.57 8.77 18.26
CA GLU A 611 -9.60 7.39 17.77
C GLU A 611 -8.19 6.79 17.70
N ARG A 612 -7.25 7.46 17.04
CA ARG A 612 -5.87 6.98 16.91
C ARG A 612 -5.16 6.88 18.26
N MET A 613 -5.42 7.82 19.17
CA MET A 613 -4.91 7.78 20.54
C MET A 613 -5.41 6.53 21.27
N ALA A 614 -6.72 6.26 21.23
CA ALA A 614 -7.31 5.08 21.87
C ALA A 614 -6.77 3.77 21.28
N GLN A 615 -6.66 3.69 19.95
CA GLN A 615 -6.05 2.55 19.24
C GLN A 615 -4.61 2.30 19.73
N LEU A 616 -3.78 3.35 19.77
CA LEU A 616 -2.39 3.25 20.23
C LEU A 616 -2.29 2.86 21.71
N ILE A 617 -3.09 3.47 22.60
CA ILE A 617 -3.11 3.13 24.03
C ILE A 617 -3.43 1.64 24.21
N VAL A 618 -4.45 1.12 23.53
CA VAL A 618 -4.86 -0.29 23.65
C VAL A 618 -3.85 -1.25 23.00
N GLN A 619 -3.25 -0.89 21.87
CA GLN A 619 -2.18 -1.68 21.25
C GLN A 619 -0.93 -1.79 22.14
N VAL A 620 -0.49 -0.67 22.72
CA VAL A 620 0.69 -0.61 23.59
C VAL A 620 0.38 -1.31 24.92
N ALA A 621 -0.80 -1.09 25.52
CA ALA A 621 -1.29 -1.87 26.66
C ALA A 621 -1.33 -3.38 26.37
N GLY A 622 -1.69 -3.77 25.14
CA GLY A 622 -1.65 -5.15 24.66
C GLY A 622 -0.26 -5.79 24.63
N ARG A 623 0.82 -5.02 24.84
CA ARG A 623 2.19 -5.53 25.02
C ARG A 623 2.55 -5.82 26.49
N ALA A 624 1.69 -5.43 27.45
CA ALA A 624 1.90 -5.66 28.88
C ALA A 624 1.17 -6.90 29.40
N GLY A 625 1.87 -7.66 30.26
CA GLY A 625 1.32 -8.76 31.04
C GLY A 625 1.21 -10.10 30.31
N ARG A 626 1.28 -11.18 31.09
CA ARG A 626 1.17 -12.58 30.65
C ARG A 626 0.29 -13.37 31.62
N ALA A 627 0.17 -14.69 31.41
CA ALA A 627 -0.63 -15.57 32.28
C ALA A 627 -0.13 -15.61 33.73
N GLU A 628 1.17 -15.45 33.97
CA GLU A 628 1.79 -15.53 35.30
C GLU A 628 1.91 -14.17 36.02
N GLU A 629 2.05 -13.07 35.27
CA GLU A 629 2.25 -11.72 35.83
C GLU A 629 1.29 -10.70 35.19
N PRO A 630 0.42 -10.03 35.98
CA PRO A 630 -0.53 -9.05 35.47
C PRO A 630 0.18 -7.76 35.05
N GLY A 631 -0.09 -7.31 33.82
CA GLY A 631 0.47 -6.07 33.30
C GLY A 631 -0.13 -4.81 33.96
N LYS A 632 0.65 -3.75 34.03
CA LYS A 632 0.28 -2.42 34.51
C LYS A 632 0.50 -1.40 33.40
N VAL A 633 -0.46 -0.52 33.17
CA VAL A 633 -0.37 0.57 32.19
C VAL A 633 -0.59 1.89 32.91
N ILE A 634 0.40 2.78 32.88
CA ILE A 634 0.30 4.12 33.46
C ILE A 634 0.23 5.13 32.30
N ILE A 635 -0.86 5.91 32.26
CA ILE A 635 -1.09 6.97 31.28
C ILE A 635 -0.87 8.30 31.98
N GLN A 636 0.19 9.02 31.60
CA GLN A 636 0.48 10.35 32.08
C GLN A 636 -0.21 11.40 31.19
N THR A 637 -0.96 12.32 31.81
CA THR A 637 -1.83 13.27 31.09
C THR A 637 -2.23 14.45 31.97
N HIS A 638 -2.41 15.64 31.40
CA HIS A 638 -3.04 16.78 32.10
C HIS A 638 -4.57 16.64 32.15
N LEU A 639 -5.13 15.70 31.39
CA LEU A 639 -6.56 15.44 31.18
C LEU A 639 -6.98 14.07 31.74
N ALA A 640 -6.47 13.70 32.91
CA ALA A 640 -6.83 12.43 33.57
C ALA A 640 -8.35 12.21 33.73
N ASP A 641 -9.11 13.30 33.83
CA ASP A 641 -10.56 13.31 34.06
C ASP A 641 -11.39 13.40 32.76
N HIS A 642 -10.78 13.30 31.58
CA HIS A 642 -11.48 13.43 30.31
C HIS A 642 -12.44 12.24 30.06
N PRO A 643 -13.73 12.46 29.70
CA PRO A 643 -14.72 11.38 29.56
C PRO A 643 -14.27 10.22 28.66
N LEU A 644 -13.78 10.51 27.45
CA LEU A 644 -13.26 9.47 26.54
C LEU A 644 -12.11 8.66 27.12
N LEU A 645 -11.24 9.27 27.94
CA LEU A 645 -10.10 8.57 28.54
C LEU A 645 -10.54 7.70 29.73
N ILE A 646 -11.47 8.22 30.57
CA ILE A 646 -12.14 7.44 31.62
C ILE A 646 -12.73 6.18 31.00
N GLN A 647 -13.61 6.35 30.00
CA GLN A 647 -14.33 5.24 29.37
C GLN A 647 -13.40 4.22 28.72
N LEU A 648 -12.33 4.66 28.04
CA LEU A 648 -11.31 3.78 27.49
C LEU A 648 -10.61 2.93 28.58
N THR A 649 -10.28 3.54 29.72
CA THR A 649 -9.54 2.86 30.81
C THR A 649 -10.40 1.97 31.71
N GLU A 650 -11.70 2.24 31.81
CA GLU A 650 -12.62 1.56 32.72
C GLU A 650 -13.56 0.57 32.02
N GLN A 651 -13.99 0.87 30.79
CA GLN A 651 -14.95 0.06 30.01
C GLN A 651 -14.33 -0.50 28.72
N GLY A 652 -13.14 -0.04 28.32
CA GLY A 652 -12.40 -0.54 27.18
C GLY A 652 -12.78 0.08 25.83
N TYR A 653 -12.19 -0.46 24.76
CA TYR A 653 -12.21 0.16 23.43
C TYR A 653 -13.60 0.28 22.79
N PHE A 654 -14.47 -0.73 22.94
CA PHE A 654 -15.80 -0.68 22.33
C PHE A 654 -16.69 0.40 22.93
N ALA A 655 -16.67 0.58 24.26
CA ALA A 655 -17.42 1.63 24.93
C ALA A 655 -16.92 3.02 24.51
N PHE A 656 -15.59 3.24 24.49
CA PHE A 656 -14.98 4.43 23.91
C PHE A 656 -15.44 4.67 22.46
N ALA A 657 -15.47 3.62 21.63
CA ALA A 657 -15.81 3.73 20.21
C ALA A 657 -17.27 4.08 19.98
N GLU A 658 -18.19 3.59 20.82
CA GLU A 658 -19.61 3.94 20.79
C GLU A 658 -19.84 5.42 21.15
N GLN A 659 -19.16 5.91 22.19
CA GLN A 659 -19.18 7.33 22.56
C GLN A 659 -18.59 8.22 21.45
N ALA A 660 -17.42 7.88 20.92
CA ALA A 660 -16.78 8.61 19.84
C ALA A 660 -17.62 8.61 18.53
N LEU A 661 -18.34 7.52 18.24
CA LEU A 661 -19.32 7.47 17.15
C LEU A 661 -20.53 8.36 17.40
N SER A 662 -20.99 8.48 18.66
CA SER A 662 -22.07 9.40 19.04
C SER A 662 -21.66 10.87 18.83
N GLU A 663 -20.45 11.23 19.26
CA GLU A 663 -19.86 12.55 19.05
C GLU A 663 -19.72 12.88 17.57
N ARG A 664 -19.16 11.97 16.76
CA ARG A 664 -19.04 12.17 15.30
C ARG A 664 -20.39 12.26 14.59
N ARG A 665 -21.41 11.51 15.03
CA ARG A 665 -22.77 11.64 14.49
C ARG A 665 -23.33 13.04 14.74
N SER A 666 -23.17 13.52 15.97
CA SER A 666 -23.70 14.81 16.42
C SER A 666 -23.01 15.99 15.71
N ALA A 667 -21.71 15.84 15.41
CA ALA A 667 -20.91 16.79 14.65
C ALA A 667 -21.00 16.64 13.12
N GLY A 668 -21.79 15.69 12.59
CA GLY A 668 -21.89 15.45 11.15
C GLY A 668 -20.60 14.96 10.48
N LEU A 669 -19.73 14.26 11.20
CA LEU A 669 -18.40 13.82 10.76
C LEU A 669 -18.37 12.35 10.27
N PRO A 670 -17.37 11.94 9.46
CA PRO A 670 -17.22 10.55 9.03
C PRO A 670 -17.15 9.55 10.21
N PRO A 671 -17.90 8.44 10.19
CA PRO A 671 -18.50 7.81 9.01
C PRO A 671 -19.92 8.28 8.60
N PHE A 672 -20.49 9.28 9.29
CA PHE A 672 -21.86 9.77 9.03
C PHE A 672 -21.95 10.79 7.90
N SER A 673 -20.81 11.31 7.45
CA SER A 673 -20.65 12.14 6.26
C SER A 673 -19.48 11.65 5.40
N HIS A 674 -19.35 12.23 4.21
CA HIS A 674 -18.32 11.95 3.23
C HIS A 674 -17.54 13.22 2.92
N LEU A 675 -16.22 13.10 2.86
CA LEU A 675 -15.31 14.23 2.71
C LEU A 675 -14.48 14.09 1.43
N ALA A 676 -14.26 15.21 0.74
CA ALA A 676 -13.26 15.33 -0.28
C ALA A 676 -12.45 16.63 -0.07
N LEU A 677 -11.12 16.52 -0.03
CA LEU A 677 -10.23 17.62 0.31
C LEU A 677 -9.43 18.06 -0.92
N LEU A 678 -9.76 19.23 -1.47
CA LEU A 678 -8.99 19.87 -2.53
C LEU A 678 -7.86 20.68 -1.91
N ARG A 679 -6.61 20.26 -2.13
CA ARG A 679 -5.40 20.96 -1.65
C ARG A 679 -4.70 21.64 -2.82
N ALA A 680 -4.26 22.89 -2.65
CA ALA A 680 -3.43 23.60 -3.61
C ALA A 680 -2.11 24.06 -2.96
N GLU A 681 -1.01 23.98 -3.71
CA GLU A 681 0.28 24.55 -3.32
C GLU A 681 0.87 25.43 -4.43
N ALA A 682 1.36 26.62 -4.06
CA ALA A 682 1.90 27.63 -4.96
C ALA A 682 3.23 28.18 -4.43
N HIS A 683 4.05 28.77 -5.30
CA HIS A 683 5.32 29.42 -4.86
C HIS A 683 5.11 30.86 -4.36
N LYS A 684 4.00 31.50 -4.72
CA LYS A 684 3.64 32.85 -4.26
C LYS A 684 2.57 32.77 -3.15
N PRO A 685 2.63 33.64 -2.12
CA PRO A 685 1.53 33.81 -1.16
C PRO A 685 0.21 34.15 -1.88
N GLY A 686 -0.94 33.77 -1.29
CA GLY A 686 -2.28 34.04 -1.82
C GLY A 686 -2.66 33.34 -3.13
N GLN A 687 -1.70 32.89 -3.95
CA GLN A 687 -1.98 32.27 -5.26
C GLN A 687 -2.66 30.90 -5.13
N ALA A 688 -2.38 30.15 -4.06
CA ALA A 688 -3.07 28.90 -3.74
C ALA A 688 -4.52 29.15 -3.29
N GLU A 689 -4.75 30.21 -2.50
CA GLU A 689 -6.06 30.60 -1.99
C GLU A 689 -6.95 31.11 -3.12
N ALA A 690 -6.47 32.06 -3.94
CA ALA A 690 -7.23 32.60 -5.07
C ALA A 690 -7.66 31.54 -6.10
N PHE A 691 -6.88 30.46 -6.29
CA PHE A 691 -7.32 29.30 -7.07
C PHE A 691 -8.46 28.54 -6.39
N LEU A 692 -8.39 28.35 -5.07
CA LEU A 692 -9.41 27.64 -4.32
C LEU A 692 -10.68 28.48 -4.09
N ASP A 693 -10.59 29.80 -4.00
CA ASP A 693 -11.75 30.71 -4.03
C ASP A 693 -12.53 30.54 -5.34
N GLN A 694 -11.81 30.60 -6.47
CA GLN A 694 -12.39 30.36 -7.79
C GLN A 694 -12.97 28.94 -7.92
N ALA A 695 -12.28 27.93 -7.37
CA ALA A 695 -12.77 26.56 -7.33
C ALA A 695 -14.05 26.44 -6.47
N CYS A 696 -14.13 27.16 -5.34
CA CYS A 696 -15.28 27.17 -4.45
C CYS A 696 -16.50 27.78 -5.15
N SER A 697 -16.36 28.97 -5.75
CA SER A 697 -17.45 29.62 -6.49
C SER A 697 -17.95 28.78 -7.67
N ASP A 698 -17.06 28.08 -8.38
CA ASP A 698 -17.42 27.15 -9.45
C ASP A 698 -18.18 25.92 -8.92
N ALA A 699 -17.77 25.38 -7.76
CA ALA A 699 -18.48 24.30 -7.09
C ALA A 699 -19.88 24.73 -6.63
N GLU A 700 -20.04 25.91 -6.03
CA GLU A 700 -21.34 26.45 -5.62
C GLU A 700 -22.30 26.60 -6.83
N GLN A 701 -21.80 27.12 -7.95
CA GLN A 701 -22.56 27.24 -9.18
C GLN A 701 -22.98 25.85 -9.72
N LEU A 702 -22.08 24.88 -9.74
CA LEU A 702 -22.39 23.50 -10.16
C LEU A 702 -23.40 22.83 -9.22
N VAL A 703 -23.28 23.01 -7.90
CA VAL A 703 -24.23 22.50 -6.90
C VAL A 703 -25.64 23.05 -7.16
N ALA A 704 -25.76 24.36 -7.41
CA ALA A 704 -27.03 25.02 -7.73
C ALA A 704 -27.60 24.55 -9.08
N GLN A 705 -26.79 24.53 -10.14
CA GLN A 705 -27.20 24.10 -11.49
C GLN A 705 -27.64 22.63 -11.55
N MET A 706 -26.96 21.75 -10.82
CA MET A 706 -27.25 20.31 -10.79
C MET A 706 -28.28 19.92 -9.72
N GLY A 707 -28.77 20.86 -8.91
CA GLY A 707 -29.74 20.61 -7.83
C GLY A 707 -29.23 19.65 -6.75
N LEU A 708 -27.94 19.72 -6.40
CA LEU A 708 -27.30 18.77 -5.48
C LEU A 708 -27.51 19.17 -4.01
N GLY A 709 -28.49 18.54 -3.35
CA GLY A 709 -28.72 18.73 -1.91
C GLY A 709 -27.65 18.08 -1.02
N GLY A 710 -27.42 18.68 0.15
CA GLY A 710 -26.59 18.09 1.22
C GLY A 710 -25.09 18.09 0.92
N ILE A 711 -24.59 19.13 0.24
CA ILE A 711 -23.16 19.42 0.05
C ILE A 711 -22.85 20.75 0.75
N GLU A 712 -21.71 20.79 1.43
CA GLU A 712 -21.18 21.95 2.15
C GLU A 712 -19.72 22.17 1.75
N LEU A 713 -19.32 23.44 1.56
CA LEU A 713 -17.98 23.84 1.18
C LEU A 713 -17.36 24.63 2.34
N LEU A 714 -16.27 24.09 2.89
CA LEU A 714 -15.60 24.62 4.08
C LEU A 714 -14.22 25.13 3.70
N GLY A 715 -14.08 26.46 3.68
CA GLY A 715 -12.88 27.18 3.27
C GLY A 715 -13.11 28.03 2.01
N PRO A 716 -12.04 28.38 1.27
CA PRO A 716 -10.67 27.93 1.49
C PRO A 716 -10.07 28.44 2.80
N VAL A 717 -9.18 27.64 3.37
CA VAL A 717 -8.35 28.02 4.52
C VAL A 717 -6.88 27.77 4.20
N PRO A 718 -5.94 28.53 4.79
CA PRO A 718 -4.55 28.11 4.86
C PRO A 718 -4.47 26.67 5.39
N ALA A 719 -3.61 25.84 4.80
CA ALA A 719 -3.35 24.53 5.35
C ALA A 719 -2.75 24.72 6.77
N PRO A 720 -2.98 23.81 7.74
CA PRO A 720 -2.47 23.94 9.11
C PRO A 720 -0.95 24.13 9.24
N MET A 721 -0.21 23.83 8.17
CA MET A 721 1.14 24.36 7.94
C MET A 721 1.14 25.02 6.55
N GLU A 722 0.88 26.33 6.53
CA GLU A 722 0.68 27.14 5.33
C GLU A 722 1.90 27.07 4.41
N ARG A 723 3.09 27.36 4.92
CA ARG A 723 4.33 27.24 4.15
C ARG A 723 4.96 25.86 4.38
N ARG A 724 5.25 25.14 3.28
CA ARG A 724 6.05 23.90 3.28
C ARG A 724 6.97 23.83 2.07
N ALA A 725 8.25 23.54 2.30
CA ALA A 725 9.27 23.38 1.25
C ALA A 725 9.41 24.58 0.29
N GLY A 726 9.12 25.80 0.75
CA GLY A 726 9.11 27.02 -0.07
C GLY A 726 7.82 27.23 -0.87
N ARG A 727 6.74 26.52 -0.54
CA ARG A 727 5.41 26.69 -1.15
C ARG A 727 4.36 27.02 -0.11
N TYR A 728 3.46 27.93 -0.46
CA TYR A 728 2.26 28.28 0.29
C TYR A 728 1.15 27.31 -0.06
N ARG A 729 0.39 26.87 0.94
CA ARG A 729 -0.59 25.79 0.86
C ARG A 729 -1.91 26.24 1.46
N ALA A 730 -2.96 26.02 0.69
CA ALA A 730 -4.33 26.21 1.12
C ALA A 730 -5.16 24.96 0.80
N GLN A 731 -6.31 24.83 1.44
CA GLN A 731 -7.21 23.72 1.24
C GLN A 731 -8.68 24.12 1.35
N LEU A 732 -9.50 23.44 0.55
CA LEU A 732 -10.96 23.55 0.50
C LEU A 732 -11.52 22.16 0.80
N LEU A 733 -12.32 22.03 1.86
CA LEU A 733 -12.95 20.78 2.27
C LEU A 733 -14.39 20.75 1.75
N VAL A 734 -14.70 19.76 0.93
CA VAL A 734 -16.08 19.46 0.50
C VAL A 734 -16.63 18.39 1.43
N GLN A 735 -17.72 18.70 2.11
CA GLN A 735 -18.46 17.77 2.97
C GLN A 735 -19.81 17.43 2.33
N SER A 736 -20.27 16.18 2.47
CA SER A 736 -21.61 15.80 2.05
C SER A 736 -22.23 14.72 2.93
N SER A 737 -23.55 14.79 3.13
CA SER A 737 -24.32 13.75 3.80
C SER A 737 -24.47 12.46 2.98
N ALA A 738 -24.17 12.48 1.67
CA ALA A 738 -24.32 11.32 0.79
C ALA A 738 -23.23 11.24 -0.29
N ARG A 739 -22.70 10.03 -0.53
CA ARG A 739 -21.67 9.81 -1.56
C ARG A 739 -22.11 10.20 -2.97
N ALA A 740 -23.37 9.94 -3.34
CA ALA A 740 -23.83 10.11 -4.72
C ALA A 740 -23.84 11.58 -5.19
N PRO A 741 -24.40 12.56 -4.43
CA PRO A 741 -24.21 13.98 -4.72
C PRO A 741 -22.73 14.39 -4.78
N LEU A 742 -21.91 13.96 -3.81
CA LEU A 742 -20.48 14.29 -3.78
C LEU A 742 -19.76 13.85 -5.05
N HIS A 743 -19.85 12.57 -5.46
CA HIS A 743 -19.17 12.10 -6.67
C HIS A 743 -19.74 12.72 -7.96
N LYS A 744 -21.03 13.08 -8.00
CA LYS A 744 -21.60 13.82 -9.14
C LYS A 744 -20.97 15.21 -9.27
N LEU A 745 -20.82 15.94 -8.16
CA LEU A 745 -20.13 17.24 -8.15
C LEU A 745 -18.67 17.06 -8.58
N LEU A 746 -17.92 16.18 -7.93
CA LEU A 746 -16.48 15.99 -8.19
C LEU A 746 -16.17 15.64 -9.65
N ALA A 747 -16.99 14.77 -10.27
CA ALA A 747 -16.81 14.35 -11.66
C ALA A 747 -16.91 15.51 -12.66
N THR A 748 -17.87 16.42 -12.46
CA THR A 748 -18.02 17.62 -13.31
C THR A 748 -16.98 18.68 -12.96
N TRP A 749 -16.83 18.97 -11.66
CA TRP A 749 -15.97 20.04 -11.14
C TRP A 749 -14.51 19.87 -11.52
N LEU A 750 -13.96 18.65 -11.47
CA LEU A 750 -12.57 18.40 -11.84
C LEU A 750 -12.27 18.70 -13.32
N LEU A 751 -13.25 18.51 -14.22
CA LEU A 751 -13.10 18.88 -15.63
C LEU A 751 -13.03 20.40 -15.79
N ALA A 752 -13.80 21.16 -15.01
CA ALA A 752 -13.70 22.62 -14.96
C ALA A 752 -12.33 23.06 -14.39
N LEU A 753 -11.91 22.51 -13.24
CA LEU A 753 -10.62 22.81 -12.60
C LEU A 753 -9.40 22.54 -13.51
N GLU A 754 -9.44 21.49 -14.35
CA GLU A 754 -8.38 21.22 -15.33
C GLU A 754 -8.29 22.28 -16.45
N GLN A 755 -9.40 22.96 -16.78
CA GLN A 755 -9.42 24.03 -17.78
C GLN A 755 -9.10 25.41 -17.21
N MET A 756 -9.24 25.62 -15.90
CA MET A 756 -8.98 26.91 -15.25
C MET A 756 -7.53 27.40 -15.48
N PRO A 757 -7.31 28.63 -15.97
CA PRO A 757 -5.97 29.19 -16.16
C PRO A 757 -5.16 29.29 -14.86
N SER A 758 -5.82 29.58 -13.74
CA SER A 758 -5.27 29.59 -12.37
C SER A 758 -4.77 28.20 -11.94
N GLY A 759 -5.51 27.13 -12.28
CA GLY A 759 -5.15 25.74 -12.04
C GLY A 759 -3.85 25.27 -12.71
N ARG A 760 -3.36 26.01 -13.73
CA ARG A 760 -2.05 25.77 -14.36
C ARG A 760 -0.88 26.45 -13.64
N GLN A 761 -1.16 27.39 -12.74
CA GLN A 761 -0.15 28.16 -12.00
C GLN A 761 0.15 27.59 -10.61
N VAL A 762 -0.74 26.73 -10.10
CA VAL A 762 -0.62 26.04 -8.82
C VAL A 762 -0.47 24.54 -9.04
N ARG A 763 0.07 23.83 -8.04
CA ARG A 763 -0.01 22.37 -8.00
C ARG A 763 -1.13 21.97 -7.07
N TRP A 764 -2.20 21.40 -7.61
CA TRP A 764 -3.35 20.98 -6.83
C TRP A 764 -3.51 19.45 -6.80
N SER A 765 -4.27 18.95 -5.83
CA SER A 765 -4.62 17.53 -5.69
C SER A 765 -5.93 17.37 -4.93
N LEU A 766 -6.76 16.42 -5.33
CA LEU A 766 -7.95 16.02 -4.59
C LEU A 766 -7.62 14.77 -3.73
N ASP A 767 -8.17 14.70 -2.53
CA ASP A 767 -8.21 13.48 -1.70
C ASP A 767 -9.66 13.13 -1.36
N VAL A 768 -10.15 11.99 -1.84
CA VAL A 768 -11.49 11.48 -1.51
C VAL A 768 -11.37 10.54 -0.31
N ASP A 769 -12.24 10.71 0.68
CA ASP A 769 -12.12 10.10 2.01
C ASP A 769 -10.72 10.32 2.63
N PRO A 770 -10.35 11.59 2.95
CA PRO A 770 -9.09 11.92 3.61
C PRO A 770 -9.03 11.34 5.03
N VAL A 771 -7.89 10.74 5.37
CA VAL A 771 -7.59 10.23 6.73
C VAL A 771 -6.78 11.22 7.57
N ASP A 772 -6.27 12.28 6.94
CA ASP A 772 -5.51 13.36 7.55
C ASP A 772 -5.89 14.69 6.86
N LEU A 773 -6.21 15.71 7.66
CA LEU A 773 -6.60 17.05 7.19
C LEU A 773 -5.42 18.05 7.20
N TYR A 774 -4.20 17.57 7.49
CA TYR A 774 -2.95 18.34 7.61
C TYR A 774 -1.97 18.05 6.45
#